data_AF-A0A0J5CMA5-F1
#
_entry.id   AF-A0A0J5CMA5-F1
#
_cell.length_a   1.000
_cell.length_b   1.000
_cell.length_c   1.000
_cell.angle_alpha   90.00
_cell.angle_beta   90.00
_cell.angle_gamma   90.00
#
_symmetry.space_group_name_H-M   'P 1'
#
loop_
_entity.id
_entity.type
_entity.pdbx_description
1 polymer ?
#
loop_
_entity_poly.entity_id
_entity_poly.type
_entity_poly.pdbx_seq_one_letter_code
_entity_poly.pdbx_strand_id
1 'polypeptide(L)'
;MFSPDIKVKVQNFGRFLSNMVMPNIGAFIAWGIITALFIPTGWLPNETLAKLVGPMITYLLPLLIGYTGGRLVGGDRGGVVGAITTMGVIVGADMPMFLGAMIAGPLGGWAIKHFDRWVDGKIKSGFEMLVNNFSAGIIGMLLAILAFLGIGPLVEVLSKLLAAGVHVMVTNNLLPLASIFVEPAKILFLNNAINHGIFSPLGIQQATEAGKSVFFLIEANPGPGMGVLMAYMFFGRGSAKQSAGGAAIIHFLGGIHEIYFPYVLMNPRLLLAVILGGMTGVFTLTMLNGGLVSPASPGSILAVLAMTPKGAYFANIAAVCAAFAVSFVVSAFLLKTSKVKEDDDLEAATRRMQEMKSQSKGGAAAPASVDGDLSTVRKIIVACDAGMGSSAMGAGVLRKKVADAGLKNISVTNSAINSLPDDVDLVITHRDLTERAMRHAPQAQHISLTNFLDSKLYSDLVDRLLAANKTSDNQQKVLGALDDSFEAGEPNLFKLSESNVFLNLQASDKEQAIRFAGEQLVKGGYVEAEYVPAMLEREKLTSTYLGESIAVPHGTIEAKDRVLRTGVVFCQYPQGVRFGEEEDEVARLVIGIAARNNEHIQVITSLTNALDDESVIERLANTTSVQEVLDLLGGKKAG
;
A
#
# COMPACT_ATOMS: atom_id res chain seq x y z
N MET A 1 20.54 -3.69 -23.29
CA MET A 1 20.05 -3.40 -21.92
C MET A 1 19.66 -1.92 -21.91
N PHE A 2 18.39 -1.57 -21.67
CA PHE A 2 17.97 -0.16 -21.63
C PHE A 2 18.56 0.55 -20.39
N SER A 3 18.90 1.83 -20.52
CA SER A 3 19.27 2.67 -19.35
C SER A 3 18.14 2.65 -18.30
N PRO A 4 18.47 2.64 -16.98
CA PRO A 4 17.48 2.71 -15.91
C PRO A 4 16.40 3.79 -16.10
N ASP A 5 16.78 4.97 -16.62
CA ASP A 5 15.87 6.09 -16.85
C ASP A 5 14.84 5.81 -17.96
N ILE A 6 15.26 5.12 -19.01
CA ILE A 6 14.37 4.73 -20.11
C ILE A 6 13.36 3.70 -19.62
N LYS A 7 13.80 2.74 -18.79
CA LYS A 7 12.93 1.74 -18.18
C LYS A 7 11.84 2.40 -17.32
N VAL A 8 12.21 3.36 -16.48
CA VAL A 8 11.26 4.09 -15.62
C VAL A 8 10.27 4.91 -16.46
N LYS A 9 10.73 5.60 -17.51
CA LYS A 9 9.84 6.35 -18.41
C LYS A 9 8.84 5.45 -19.14
N VAL A 10 9.29 4.31 -19.67
CA VAL A 10 8.42 3.34 -20.35
C VAL A 10 7.40 2.74 -19.37
N GLN A 11 7.81 2.42 -18.15
CA GLN A 11 6.92 1.92 -17.10
C GLN A 11 5.87 2.96 -16.69
N ASN A 12 6.27 4.21 -16.49
CA ASN A 12 5.35 5.30 -16.13
C ASN A 12 4.36 5.58 -17.26
N PHE A 13 4.81 5.56 -18.51
CA PHE A 13 3.95 5.70 -19.68
C PHE A 13 2.95 4.55 -19.78
N GLY A 14 3.42 3.30 -19.67
CA GLY A 14 2.55 2.12 -19.67
C GLY A 14 1.51 2.14 -18.55
N ARG A 15 1.91 2.54 -17.32
CA ARG A 15 1.00 2.69 -16.18
C ARG A 15 -0.08 3.74 -16.46
N PHE A 16 0.32 4.89 -17.00
CA PHE A 16 -0.62 5.95 -17.35
C PHE A 16 -1.69 5.43 -18.32
N LEU A 17 -1.28 4.75 -19.39
CA LEU A 17 -2.20 4.14 -20.36
C LEU A 17 -3.11 3.08 -19.72
N SER A 18 -2.57 2.17 -18.90
CA SER A 18 -3.38 1.16 -18.21
C SER A 18 -4.40 1.79 -17.27
N ASN A 19 -4.05 2.85 -16.54
CA ASN A 19 -4.96 3.54 -15.63
C ASN A 19 -6.12 4.24 -16.35
N MET A 20 -6.01 4.48 -17.66
CA MET A 20 -7.12 4.99 -18.47
C MET A 20 -8.13 3.91 -18.86
N VAL A 21 -7.69 2.66 -18.98
CA VAL A 21 -8.52 1.55 -19.47
C VAL A 21 -9.05 0.69 -18.32
N MET A 22 -8.24 0.40 -17.31
CA MET A 22 -8.59 -0.52 -16.21
C MET A 22 -9.89 -0.17 -15.46
N PRO A 23 -10.14 1.10 -15.06
CA PRO A 23 -11.39 1.47 -14.40
C PRO A 23 -12.65 1.21 -15.25
N ASN A 24 -12.45 1.09 -16.57
CA ASN A 24 -13.53 0.95 -17.55
C ASN A 24 -13.71 -0.49 -18.04
N ILE A 25 -12.93 -1.47 -17.55
CA ILE A 25 -12.98 -2.88 -17.99
C ILE A 25 -14.40 -3.45 -17.91
N GLY A 26 -15.20 -3.08 -16.91
CA GLY A 26 -16.60 -3.51 -16.81
C GLY A 26 -17.42 -3.15 -18.05
N ALA A 27 -17.19 -1.97 -18.64
CA ALA A 27 -17.86 -1.56 -19.88
C ALA A 27 -17.40 -2.38 -21.09
N PHE A 28 -16.10 -2.73 -21.17
CA PHE A 28 -15.58 -3.63 -22.21
C PHE A 28 -16.16 -5.04 -22.11
N ILE A 29 -16.29 -5.56 -20.88
CA ILE A 29 -16.92 -6.87 -20.64
C ILE A 29 -18.39 -6.82 -21.03
N ALA A 30 -19.14 -5.80 -20.62
CA ALA A 30 -20.54 -5.65 -20.99
C ALA A 30 -20.74 -5.59 -22.52
N TRP A 31 -19.93 -4.77 -23.20
CA TRP A 31 -19.91 -4.71 -24.67
C TRP A 31 -19.56 -6.08 -25.29
N GLY A 32 -18.55 -6.76 -24.76
CA GLY A 32 -18.12 -8.07 -25.23
C GLY A 32 -19.19 -9.14 -25.08
N ILE A 33 -19.92 -9.17 -23.96
CA ILE A 33 -21.03 -10.09 -23.72
C ILE A 33 -22.19 -9.80 -24.70
N ILE A 34 -22.58 -8.53 -24.86
CA ILE A 34 -23.63 -8.14 -25.81
C ILE A 34 -23.23 -8.57 -27.23
N THR A 35 -21.97 -8.34 -27.59
CA THR A 35 -21.40 -8.75 -28.89
C THR A 35 -21.43 -10.26 -29.05
N ALA A 36 -20.98 -11.01 -28.04
CA ALA A 36 -20.98 -12.47 -28.06
C ALA A 36 -22.40 -13.05 -28.17
N LEU A 37 -23.40 -12.44 -27.53
CA LEU A 37 -24.76 -12.94 -27.51
C LEU A 37 -25.54 -12.56 -28.77
N PHE A 38 -25.62 -11.27 -29.10
CA PHE A 38 -26.74 -10.77 -29.91
C PHE A 38 -26.41 -10.47 -31.37
N ILE A 39 -25.13 -10.38 -31.77
CA ILE A 39 -24.78 -10.17 -33.18
C ILE A 39 -25.22 -11.37 -34.04
N PRO A 40 -25.27 -11.25 -35.38
CA PRO A 40 -25.70 -12.35 -36.25
C PRO A 40 -24.92 -13.66 -36.05
N THR A 41 -23.62 -13.56 -35.73
CA THR A 41 -22.73 -14.70 -35.44
C THR A 41 -22.70 -15.11 -33.96
N GLY A 42 -23.48 -14.42 -33.12
CA GLY A 42 -23.52 -14.59 -31.68
C GLY A 42 -24.30 -15.84 -31.22
N TRP A 43 -24.32 -16.04 -29.91
CA TRP A 43 -24.98 -17.18 -29.27
C TRP A 43 -26.49 -17.17 -29.39
N LEU A 44 -27.09 -16.00 -29.20
CA LEU A 44 -28.52 -15.71 -29.22
C LEU A 44 -28.78 -14.51 -30.15
N PRO A 45 -28.62 -14.64 -31.48
CA PRO A 45 -28.73 -13.52 -32.40
C PRO A 45 -30.05 -12.76 -32.24
N ASN A 46 -29.97 -11.44 -32.10
CA ASN A 46 -31.13 -10.56 -31.92
C ASN A 46 -30.81 -9.18 -32.53
N GLU A 47 -31.43 -8.85 -33.66
CA GLU A 47 -31.15 -7.61 -34.38
C GLU A 47 -31.40 -6.35 -33.56
N THR A 48 -32.40 -6.36 -32.68
CA THR A 48 -32.74 -5.20 -31.84
C THR A 48 -31.69 -4.98 -30.77
N LEU A 49 -31.27 -6.03 -30.06
CA LEU A 49 -30.26 -5.94 -29.00
C LEU A 49 -28.86 -5.75 -29.56
N ALA A 50 -28.56 -6.29 -30.75
CA ALA A 50 -27.29 -6.09 -31.45
C ALA A 50 -27.00 -4.61 -31.76
N LYS A 51 -28.05 -3.77 -31.91
CA LYS A 51 -27.89 -2.32 -32.12
C LYS A 51 -27.17 -1.61 -30.98
N LEU A 52 -27.07 -2.22 -29.79
CA LEU A 52 -26.30 -1.67 -28.66
C LEU A 52 -24.78 -1.70 -28.93
N VAL A 53 -24.29 -2.65 -29.74
CA VAL A 53 -22.86 -2.87 -29.97
C VAL A 53 -22.19 -1.62 -30.56
N GLY A 54 -22.79 -1.04 -31.60
CA GLY A 54 -22.26 0.12 -32.31
C GLY A 54 -22.09 1.37 -31.44
N PRO A 55 -23.14 1.87 -30.76
CA PRO A 55 -23.01 3.02 -29.88
C PRO A 55 -22.05 2.79 -28.71
N MET A 56 -21.97 1.56 -28.18
CA MET A 56 -21.03 1.24 -27.10
C MET A 56 -19.57 1.34 -27.56
N ILE A 57 -19.24 0.77 -28.71
CA ILE A 57 -17.87 0.80 -29.22
C ILE A 57 -17.45 2.17 -29.75
N THR A 58 -18.37 2.89 -30.41
CA THR A 58 -18.07 4.19 -31.02
C THR A 58 -18.05 5.33 -30.02
N TYR A 59 -18.98 5.34 -29.05
CA TYR A 59 -19.14 6.44 -28.10
C TYR A 59 -18.77 6.08 -26.68
N LEU A 60 -19.43 5.07 -26.09
CA LEU A 60 -19.31 4.79 -24.65
C LEU A 60 -17.86 4.51 -24.24
N LEU A 61 -17.20 3.55 -24.90
CA LEU A 61 -15.87 3.12 -24.48
C LEU A 61 -14.79 4.20 -24.72
N PRO A 62 -14.72 4.88 -25.89
CA PRO A 62 -13.75 5.96 -26.06
C PRO A 62 -14.02 7.14 -25.13
N LEU A 63 -15.28 7.53 -24.91
CA LEU A 63 -15.61 8.63 -23.97
C LEU A 63 -15.19 8.31 -22.53
N LEU A 64 -15.39 7.08 -22.08
CA LEU A 64 -14.94 6.63 -20.75
C LEU A 64 -13.41 6.69 -20.60
N ILE A 65 -12.67 6.26 -21.62
CA ILE A 65 -11.21 6.39 -21.66
C ILE A 65 -10.80 7.86 -21.64
N GLY A 66 -11.42 8.69 -22.48
CA GLY A 66 -11.15 10.12 -22.58
C GLY A 66 -11.40 10.85 -21.26
N TYR A 67 -12.52 10.56 -20.62
CA TYR A 67 -12.87 11.05 -19.29
C TYR A 67 -11.84 10.60 -18.25
N THR A 68 -11.49 9.33 -18.23
CA THR A 68 -10.53 8.80 -17.26
C THR A 68 -9.14 9.42 -17.45
N GLY A 69 -8.67 9.54 -18.70
CA GLY A 69 -7.41 10.21 -19.03
C GLY A 69 -7.38 11.67 -18.64
N GLY A 70 -8.44 12.41 -18.96
CA GLY A 70 -8.58 13.80 -18.53
C GLY A 70 -8.60 13.93 -17.00
N ARG A 71 -9.28 13.00 -16.31
CA ARG A 71 -9.36 12.97 -14.85
C ARG A 71 -8.02 12.70 -14.18
N LEU A 72 -7.22 11.78 -14.73
CA LEU A 72 -5.87 11.50 -14.24
C LEU A 72 -4.95 12.73 -14.30
N VAL A 73 -5.15 13.62 -15.26
CA VAL A 73 -4.33 14.83 -15.41
C VAL A 73 -4.88 16.00 -14.59
N GLY A 74 -6.17 16.31 -14.76
CA GLY A 74 -6.81 17.55 -14.29
C GLY A 74 -7.97 17.36 -13.30
N GLY A 75 -8.08 16.20 -12.65
CA GLY A 75 -9.17 15.92 -11.70
C GLY A 75 -10.55 15.87 -12.38
N ASP A 76 -11.64 15.99 -11.63
CA ASP A 76 -12.99 15.78 -12.18
C ASP A 76 -13.33 16.74 -13.33
N ARG A 77 -12.87 18.00 -13.26
CA ARG A 77 -12.98 18.97 -14.36
C ARG A 77 -12.18 18.55 -15.58
N GLY A 78 -10.97 18.04 -15.37
CA GLY A 78 -10.17 17.41 -16.41
C GLY A 78 -10.89 16.25 -17.08
N GLY A 79 -11.65 15.45 -16.32
CA GLY A 79 -12.46 14.37 -16.88
C GLY A 79 -13.54 14.88 -17.83
N VAL A 80 -14.31 15.89 -17.42
CA VAL A 80 -15.35 16.50 -18.27
C VAL A 80 -14.75 17.08 -19.55
N VAL A 81 -13.69 17.88 -19.44
CA VAL A 81 -13.02 18.48 -20.62
C VAL A 81 -12.39 17.40 -21.50
N GLY A 82 -11.81 16.36 -20.91
CA GLY A 82 -11.27 15.21 -21.63
C GLY A 82 -12.33 14.45 -22.43
N ALA A 83 -13.53 14.27 -21.87
CA ALA A 83 -14.66 13.66 -22.57
C ALA A 83 -15.14 14.52 -23.76
N ILE A 84 -15.29 15.84 -23.56
CA ILE A 84 -15.67 16.78 -24.64
C ILE A 84 -14.62 16.75 -25.76
N THR A 85 -13.33 16.82 -25.41
CA THR A 85 -12.23 16.77 -26.38
C THR A 85 -12.23 15.44 -27.15
N THR A 86 -12.54 14.34 -26.46
CA THR A 86 -12.65 12.99 -27.06
C THR A 86 -13.81 12.89 -28.05
N MET A 87 -14.92 13.60 -27.81
CA MET A 87 -16.00 13.65 -28.79
C MET A 87 -15.53 14.25 -30.13
N GLY A 88 -14.63 15.23 -30.09
CA GLY A 88 -14.01 15.81 -31.29
C GLY A 88 -13.27 14.77 -32.14
N VAL A 89 -12.49 13.88 -31.51
CA VAL A 89 -11.81 12.79 -32.24
C VAL A 89 -12.80 11.73 -32.74
N ILE A 90 -13.82 11.36 -31.95
CA ILE A 90 -14.83 10.38 -32.38
C ILE A 90 -15.56 10.84 -33.64
N VAL A 91 -15.98 12.10 -33.69
CA VAL A 91 -16.71 12.66 -34.85
C VAL A 91 -15.80 12.83 -36.07
N GLY A 92 -14.48 12.95 -35.84
CA GLY A 92 -13.48 13.15 -36.89
C GLY A 92 -13.00 11.88 -37.59
N ALA A 93 -13.53 10.70 -37.26
CA ALA A 93 -13.10 9.43 -37.85
C ALA A 93 -14.24 8.41 -37.97
N ASP A 94 -14.18 7.58 -39.01
CA ASP A 94 -15.16 6.51 -39.26
C ASP A 94 -14.89 5.23 -38.46
N MET A 95 -13.88 5.25 -37.58
CA MET A 95 -13.43 4.08 -36.80
C MET A 95 -13.50 4.39 -35.30
N PRO A 96 -13.69 3.38 -34.43
CA PRO A 96 -13.65 3.59 -32.98
C PRO A 96 -12.33 4.20 -32.49
N MET A 97 -12.40 5.40 -31.89
CA MET A 97 -11.22 6.22 -31.55
C MET A 97 -10.62 5.95 -30.17
N PHE A 98 -10.26 4.69 -29.88
CA PHE A 98 -9.60 4.32 -28.62
C PHE A 98 -8.25 5.05 -28.43
N LEU A 99 -7.36 4.94 -29.42
CA LEU A 99 -6.06 5.62 -29.38
C LEU A 99 -6.22 7.15 -29.40
N GLY A 100 -7.20 7.63 -30.14
CA GLY A 100 -7.57 9.05 -30.17
C GLY A 100 -8.00 9.56 -28.80
N ALA A 101 -8.88 8.84 -28.10
CA ALA A 101 -9.30 9.14 -26.73
C ALA A 101 -8.12 9.11 -25.75
N MET A 102 -7.17 8.18 -25.95
CA MET A 102 -5.98 8.09 -25.10
C MET A 102 -5.05 9.30 -25.21
N ILE A 103 -5.11 10.02 -26.33
CA ILE A 103 -4.33 11.25 -26.57
C ILE A 103 -5.16 12.49 -26.18
N ALA A 104 -6.39 12.56 -26.68
CA ALA A 104 -7.31 13.69 -26.53
C ALA A 104 -7.76 13.92 -25.09
N GLY A 105 -8.08 12.86 -24.35
CA GLY A 105 -8.52 12.95 -22.96
C GLY A 105 -7.51 13.65 -22.04
N PRO A 106 -6.26 13.15 -21.94
CA PRO A 106 -5.19 13.77 -21.17
C PRO A 106 -4.86 15.20 -21.62
N LEU A 107 -4.91 15.48 -22.92
CA LEU A 107 -4.72 16.83 -23.46
C LEU A 107 -5.78 17.80 -22.92
N GLY A 108 -7.05 17.38 -22.91
CA GLY A 108 -8.15 18.13 -22.29
C GLY A 108 -7.92 18.39 -20.80
N GLY A 109 -7.53 17.36 -20.06
CA GLY A 109 -7.18 17.47 -18.64
C GLY A 109 -5.99 18.39 -18.37
N TRP A 110 -4.97 18.37 -19.24
CA TRP A 110 -3.80 19.23 -19.16
C TRP A 110 -4.16 20.70 -19.38
N ALA A 111 -4.95 20.98 -20.41
CA ALA A 111 -5.34 22.35 -20.76
C ALA A 111 -6.16 23.01 -19.65
N ILE A 112 -7.16 22.30 -19.11
CA ILE A 112 -7.99 22.87 -18.02
C ILE A 112 -7.19 23.04 -16.74
N LYS A 113 -6.31 22.08 -16.39
CA LYS A 113 -5.42 22.20 -15.24
C LYS A 113 -4.50 23.42 -15.36
N HIS A 114 -4.01 23.70 -16.56
CA HIS A 114 -3.15 24.84 -16.80
C HIS A 114 -3.92 26.16 -16.68
N PHE A 115 -5.13 26.21 -17.23
CA PHE A 115 -6.03 27.34 -17.05
C PHE A 115 -6.37 27.57 -15.56
N ASP A 116 -6.71 26.52 -14.82
CA ASP A 116 -7.05 26.61 -13.40
C ASP A 116 -5.91 27.20 -12.58
N ARG A 117 -4.67 26.75 -12.82
CA ARG A 117 -3.48 27.35 -12.20
C ARG A 117 -3.25 28.80 -12.59
N TRP A 118 -3.60 29.17 -13.82
CA TRP A 118 -3.42 30.54 -14.30
C TRP A 118 -4.44 31.52 -13.67
N VAL A 119 -5.63 31.05 -13.35
CA VAL A 119 -6.73 31.85 -12.78
C VAL A 119 -6.80 31.76 -11.25
N ASP A 120 -6.04 30.85 -10.64
CA ASP A 120 -5.98 30.69 -9.18
C ASP A 120 -5.67 32.02 -8.46
N GLY A 121 -6.45 32.30 -7.41
CA GLY A 121 -6.39 33.55 -6.65
C GLY A 121 -6.87 34.82 -7.39
N LYS A 122 -7.27 34.74 -8.67
CA LYS A 122 -7.76 35.90 -9.46
C LYS A 122 -9.28 36.00 -9.54
N ILE A 123 -10.01 34.95 -9.15
CA ILE A 123 -11.47 34.90 -9.19
C ILE A 123 -12.04 35.53 -7.92
N LYS A 124 -13.00 36.44 -8.07
CA LYS A 124 -13.75 36.97 -6.93
C LYS A 124 -14.65 35.88 -6.35
N SER A 125 -14.73 35.83 -5.02
CA SER A 125 -15.67 34.96 -4.30
C SER A 125 -17.09 35.10 -4.86
N GLY A 126 -17.76 33.97 -5.08
CA GLY A 126 -19.08 33.88 -5.71
C GLY A 126 -19.08 33.71 -7.24
N PHE A 127 -18.00 34.03 -7.95
CA PHE A 127 -17.87 33.82 -9.41
C PHE A 127 -17.16 32.51 -9.78
N GLU A 128 -16.63 31.77 -8.81
CA GLU A 128 -15.85 30.55 -9.01
C GLU A 128 -16.61 29.50 -9.83
N MET A 129 -17.86 29.21 -9.49
CA MET A 129 -18.65 28.21 -10.23
C MET A 129 -18.91 28.62 -11.68
N LEU A 130 -19.14 29.93 -11.92
CA LEU A 130 -19.34 30.48 -13.25
C LEU A 130 -18.06 30.30 -14.09
N VAL A 131 -16.93 30.76 -13.57
CA VAL A 131 -15.63 30.65 -14.26
C VAL A 131 -15.26 29.18 -14.46
N ASN A 132 -15.45 28.33 -13.47
CA ASN A 132 -15.09 26.91 -13.53
C ASN A 132 -15.87 26.15 -14.61
N ASN A 133 -17.18 26.40 -14.72
CA ASN A 133 -18.04 25.73 -15.69
C ASN A 133 -17.87 26.30 -17.11
N PHE A 134 -17.84 27.64 -17.26
CA PHE A 134 -17.68 28.26 -18.57
C PHE A 134 -16.30 28.00 -19.17
N SER A 135 -15.24 28.04 -18.37
CA SER A 135 -13.89 27.70 -18.85
C SER A 135 -13.80 26.25 -19.31
N ALA A 136 -14.36 25.30 -18.55
CA ALA A 136 -14.40 23.90 -18.96
C ALA A 136 -15.17 23.72 -20.28
N GLY A 137 -16.31 24.39 -20.44
CA GLY A 137 -17.10 24.37 -21.67
C GLY A 137 -16.37 24.97 -22.88
N ILE A 138 -15.80 26.17 -22.74
CA ILE A 138 -15.12 26.89 -23.83
C ILE A 138 -13.83 26.17 -24.23
N ILE A 139 -12.99 25.79 -23.25
CA ILE A 139 -11.74 25.07 -23.51
C ILE A 139 -12.07 23.70 -24.12
N GLY A 140 -13.06 22.98 -23.57
CA GLY A 140 -13.53 21.72 -24.13
C GLY A 140 -13.98 21.86 -25.58
N MET A 141 -14.79 22.87 -25.90
CA MET A 141 -15.25 23.14 -27.27
C MET A 141 -14.08 23.40 -28.22
N LEU A 142 -13.14 24.29 -27.85
CA LEU A 142 -11.98 24.61 -28.70
C LEU A 142 -11.11 23.37 -28.93
N LEU A 143 -10.85 22.60 -27.87
CA LEU A 143 -10.07 21.37 -27.99
C LEU A 143 -10.80 20.28 -28.77
N ALA A 144 -12.13 20.18 -28.69
CA ALA A 144 -12.90 19.26 -29.52
C ALA A 144 -12.77 19.60 -31.01
N ILE A 145 -12.84 20.89 -31.37
CA ILE A 145 -12.63 21.35 -32.75
C ILE A 145 -11.20 21.02 -33.21
N LEU A 146 -10.20 21.29 -32.37
CA LEU A 146 -8.80 20.97 -32.70
C LEU A 146 -8.55 19.46 -32.80
N ALA A 147 -9.18 18.67 -31.92
CA ALA A 147 -9.10 17.21 -31.95
C ALA A 147 -9.74 16.64 -33.22
N PHE A 148 -10.87 17.20 -33.66
CA PHE A 148 -11.52 16.87 -34.93
C PHE A 148 -10.63 17.17 -36.13
N LEU A 149 -10.05 18.38 -36.20
CA LEU A 149 -9.26 18.83 -37.36
C LEU A 149 -7.84 18.23 -37.40
N GLY A 150 -7.25 17.92 -36.25
CA GLY A 150 -5.84 17.51 -36.14
C GLY A 150 -5.64 16.08 -35.67
N ILE A 151 -6.12 15.76 -34.45
CA ILE A 151 -5.85 14.46 -33.81
C ILE A 151 -6.57 13.33 -34.54
N GLY A 152 -7.79 13.56 -35.02
CA GLY A 152 -8.60 12.59 -35.76
C GLY A 152 -7.85 12.03 -36.98
N PRO A 153 -7.53 12.86 -37.98
CA PRO A 153 -6.80 12.43 -39.17
C PRO A 153 -5.43 11.81 -38.87
N LEU A 154 -4.70 12.35 -37.89
CA LEU A 154 -3.38 11.81 -37.49
C LEU A 154 -3.50 10.38 -36.96
N VAL A 155 -4.44 10.15 -36.06
CA VAL A 155 -4.67 8.84 -35.43
C VAL A 155 -5.24 7.86 -36.46
N GLU A 156 -6.06 8.30 -37.39
CA GLU A 156 -6.56 7.45 -38.49
C GLU A 156 -5.41 6.95 -39.37
N VAL A 157 -4.50 7.84 -39.80
CA VAL A 157 -3.30 7.46 -40.57
C VAL A 157 -2.43 6.50 -39.77
N LEU A 158 -2.17 6.79 -38.50
CA LEU A 158 -1.39 5.92 -37.63
C LEU A 158 -2.04 4.54 -37.46
N SER A 159 -3.36 4.49 -37.30
CA SER A 159 -4.10 3.24 -37.14
C SER A 159 -4.07 2.41 -38.42
N LYS A 160 -4.19 3.03 -39.60
CA LYS A 160 -4.03 2.37 -40.90
C LYS A 160 -2.61 1.82 -41.08
N LEU A 161 -1.58 2.56 -40.68
CA LEU A 161 -0.19 2.09 -40.71
C LEU A 161 0.04 0.90 -39.77
N LEU A 162 -0.49 0.95 -38.54
CA LEU A 162 -0.40 -0.16 -37.59
C LEU A 162 -1.16 -1.39 -38.11
N ALA A 163 -2.37 -1.22 -38.64
CA ALA A 163 -3.15 -2.29 -39.25
C ALA A 163 -2.41 -2.92 -40.44
N ALA A 164 -1.77 -2.11 -41.29
CA ALA A 164 -0.94 -2.61 -42.39
C ALA A 164 0.29 -3.39 -41.89
N GLY A 165 0.97 -2.90 -40.85
CA GLY A 165 2.09 -3.61 -40.23
C GLY A 165 1.68 -4.95 -39.62
N VAL A 166 0.54 -4.98 -38.93
CA VAL A 166 -0.09 -6.21 -38.45
C VAL A 166 -0.43 -7.15 -39.60
N HIS A 167 -1.04 -6.64 -40.67
CA HIS A 167 -1.39 -7.45 -41.83
C HIS A 167 -0.15 -8.11 -42.44
N VAL A 168 0.95 -7.37 -42.59
CA VAL A 168 2.25 -7.92 -43.03
C VAL A 168 2.72 -9.04 -42.09
N MET A 169 2.62 -8.85 -40.77
CA MET A 169 3.00 -9.88 -39.80
C MET A 169 2.13 -11.14 -39.90
N VAL A 170 0.84 -11.01 -40.17
CA VAL A 170 -0.07 -12.15 -40.33
C VAL A 170 0.19 -12.86 -41.65
N THR A 171 0.25 -12.13 -42.78
CA THR A 171 0.47 -12.73 -44.12
C THR A 171 1.82 -13.45 -44.22
N ASN A 172 2.86 -12.94 -43.57
CA ASN A 172 4.19 -13.57 -43.57
C ASN A 172 4.39 -14.56 -42.41
N ASN A 173 3.33 -14.90 -41.64
CA ASN A 173 3.41 -15.79 -40.48
C ASN A 173 4.46 -15.37 -39.42
N LEU A 174 4.70 -14.06 -39.29
CA LEU A 174 5.65 -13.47 -38.34
C LEU A 174 5.02 -13.11 -37.00
N LEU A 175 3.69 -13.09 -36.89
CA LEU A 175 2.98 -12.78 -35.65
C LEU A 175 3.43 -13.61 -34.43
N PRO A 176 3.77 -14.91 -34.55
CA PRO A 176 4.35 -15.69 -33.45
C PRO A 176 5.55 -15.03 -32.78
N LEU A 177 6.40 -14.34 -33.55
CA LEU A 177 7.61 -13.67 -33.05
C LEU A 177 7.30 -12.54 -32.06
N ALA A 178 6.06 -12.03 -32.02
CA ALA A 178 5.64 -11.07 -31.00
C ALA A 178 5.87 -11.61 -29.57
N SER A 179 5.80 -12.93 -29.38
CA SER A 179 6.02 -13.61 -28.09
C SER A 179 7.42 -13.39 -27.53
N ILE A 180 8.42 -13.12 -28.38
CA ILE A 180 9.79 -12.78 -27.95
C ILE A 180 9.80 -11.52 -27.08
N PHE A 181 8.88 -10.59 -27.32
CA PHE A 181 8.75 -9.35 -26.56
C PHE A 181 7.66 -9.45 -25.49
N VAL A 182 6.52 -10.07 -25.83
CA VAL A 182 5.35 -10.12 -24.95
C VAL A 182 5.63 -10.94 -23.69
N GLU A 183 6.19 -12.15 -23.81
CA GLU A 183 6.38 -13.03 -22.65
C GLU A 183 7.37 -12.49 -21.61
N PRO A 184 8.55 -11.95 -22.00
CA PRO A 184 9.41 -11.24 -21.03
C PRO A 184 8.75 -10.03 -20.42
N ALA A 185 8.01 -9.25 -21.22
CA ALA A 185 7.34 -8.05 -20.73
C ALA A 185 6.22 -8.39 -19.73
N LYS A 186 5.48 -9.49 -19.93
CA LYS A 186 4.50 -10.01 -18.96
C LYS A 186 5.14 -10.28 -17.60
N ILE A 187 6.24 -11.04 -17.58
CA ILE A 187 6.98 -11.39 -16.34
C ILE A 187 7.55 -10.14 -15.65
N LEU A 188 7.86 -9.09 -16.41
CA LEU A 188 8.29 -7.79 -15.91
C LEU A 188 7.12 -6.86 -15.51
N PHE A 189 5.89 -7.38 -15.40
CA PHE A 189 4.68 -6.64 -15.03
C PHE A 189 4.31 -5.51 -15.99
N LEU A 190 4.66 -5.67 -17.27
CA LEU A 190 4.22 -4.78 -18.36
C LEU A 190 3.00 -5.34 -19.10
N ASN A 191 2.40 -6.43 -18.62
CA ASN A 191 1.24 -7.07 -19.20
C ASN A 191 0.04 -6.12 -19.34
N ASN A 192 -0.26 -5.30 -18.33
CA ASN A 192 -1.37 -4.35 -18.41
C ASN A 192 -1.14 -3.24 -19.44
N ALA A 193 0.12 -2.80 -19.61
CA ALA A 193 0.47 -1.76 -20.58
C ALA A 193 0.36 -2.30 -22.01
N ILE A 194 0.81 -3.53 -22.22
CA ILE A 194 0.75 -4.19 -23.53
C ILE A 194 -0.67 -4.60 -23.86
N ASN A 195 -1.34 -5.31 -22.96
CA ASN A 195 -2.68 -5.85 -23.22
C ASN A 195 -3.70 -4.72 -23.38
N HIS A 196 -3.82 -3.82 -22.39
CA HIS A 196 -4.85 -2.77 -22.44
C HIS A 196 -4.42 -1.52 -23.21
N GLY A 197 -3.12 -1.23 -23.30
CA GLY A 197 -2.62 -0.06 -24.03
C GLY A 197 -2.42 -0.30 -25.52
N ILE A 198 -2.14 -1.53 -25.96
CA ILE A 198 -1.81 -1.84 -27.36
C ILE A 198 -2.76 -2.87 -27.95
N PHE A 199 -2.84 -4.07 -27.37
CA PHE A 199 -3.57 -5.18 -28.00
C PHE A 199 -5.09 -5.05 -27.92
N SER A 200 -5.63 -4.50 -26.83
CA SER A 200 -7.08 -4.33 -26.68
C SER A 200 -7.64 -3.34 -27.72
N PRO A 201 -7.07 -2.13 -27.92
CA PRO A 201 -7.51 -1.23 -29.00
C PRO A 201 -7.43 -1.87 -30.40
N LEU A 202 -6.29 -2.49 -30.73
CA LEU A 202 -6.10 -3.14 -32.04
C LEU A 202 -7.06 -4.33 -32.24
N GLY A 203 -7.25 -5.12 -31.19
CA GLY A 203 -8.13 -6.27 -31.21
C GLY A 203 -9.60 -5.88 -31.33
N ILE A 204 -10.01 -4.78 -30.71
CA ILE A 204 -11.37 -4.26 -30.83
C ILE A 204 -11.65 -3.78 -32.25
N GLN A 205 -10.70 -3.04 -32.85
CA GLN A 205 -10.80 -2.62 -34.25
C GLN A 205 -10.94 -3.84 -35.17
N GLN A 206 -10.07 -4.84 -35.01
CA GLN A 206 -10.13 -6.07 -35.82
C GLN A 206 -11.41 -6.89 -35.56
N ALA A 207 -11.86 -7.01 -34.33
CA ALA A 207 -13.06 -7.77 -33.98
C ALA A 207 -14.35 -7.11 -34.49
N THR A 208 -14.34 -5.79 -34.69
CA THR A 208 -15.47 -5.07 -35.29
C THR A 208 -15.65 -5.44 -36.76
N GLU A 209 -14.55 -5.59 -37.49
CA GLU A 209 -14.56 -5.92 -38.92
C GLU A 209 -14.70 -7.43 -39.16
N ALA A 210 -13.95 -8.25 -38.42
CA ALA A 210 -13.83 -9.69 -38.65
C ALA A 210 -14.61 -10.55 -37.65
N GLY A 211 -15.31 -9.94 -36.68
CA GLY A 211 -16.06 -10.63 -35.63
C GLY A 211 -15.20 -11.26 -34.53
N LYS A 212 -13.87 -11.27 -34.68
CA LYS A 212 -12.91 -11.81 -33.71
C LYS A 212 -11.51 -11.22 -33.90
N SER A 213 -10.66 -11.36 -32.90
CA SER A 213 -9.26 -10.96 -32.97
C SER A 213 -8.33 -11.92 -32.24
N VAL A 214 -7.18 -12.20 -32.86
CA VAL A 214 -6.05 -12.92 -32.23
C VAL A 214 -5.38 -12.10 -31.13
N PHE A 215 -5.40 -10.76 -31.22
CA PHE A 215 -4.71 -9.87 -30.28
C PHE A 215 -5.16 -10.06 -28.83
N PHE A 216 -6.43 -10.40 -28.62
CA PHE A 216 -6.97 -10.68 -27.29
C PHE A 216 -6.39 -11.94 -26.63
N LEU A 217 -5.77 -12.84 -27.40
CA LEU A 217 -5.18 -14.08 -26.89
C LEU A 217 -3.65 -14.08 -26.85
N ILE A 218 -2.98 -13.10 -27.48
CA ILE A 218 -1.52 -13.04 -27.47
C ILE A 218 -0.99 -12.95 -26.03
N GLU A 219 -1.63 -12.14 -25.18
CA GLU A 219 -1.28 -12.02 -23.77
C GLU A 219 -2.10 -12.97 -22.88
N ALA A 220 -3.41 -13.09 -23.14
CA ALA A 220 -4.33 -13.81 -22.26
C ALA A 220 -4.28 -15.34 -22.36
N ASN A 221 -3.53 -15.92 -23.29
CA ASN A 221 -3.43 -17.38 -23.43
C ASN A 221 -2.80 -18.01 -22.16
N PRO A 222 -3.52 -18.86 -21.40
CA PRO A 222 -3.00 -19.45 -20.17
C PRO A 222 -2.04 -20.63 -20.43
N GLY A 223 -1.95 -21.13 -21.67
CA GLY A 223 -1.14 -22.30 -22.03
C GLY A 223 0.34 -22.21 -21.62
N PRO A 224 1.09 -21.15 -21.99
CA PRO A 224 2.52 -21.05 -21.67
C PRO A 224 2.81 -21.12 -20.17
N GLY A 225 2.10 -20.34 -19.34
CA GLY A 225 2.25 -20.36 -17.88
C GLY A 225 1.85 -21.69 -17.25
N MET A 226 0.77 -22.31 -17.76
CA MET A 226 0.33 -23.63 -17.32
C MET A 226 1.40 -24.70 -17.59
N GLY A 227 2.12 -24.61 -18.71
CA GLY A 227 3.21 -25.53 -19.04
C GLY A 227 4.35 -25.47 -18.02
N VAL A 228 4.73 -24.27 -17.61
CA VAL A 228 5.77 -24.07 -16.57
C VAL A 228 5.32 -24.67 -15.23
N LEU A 229 4.09 -24.34 -14.79
CA LEU A 229 3.58 -24.80 -13.50
C LEU A 229 3.45 -26.32 -13.44
N MET A 230 2.94 -26.95 -14.50
CA MET A 230 2.86 -28.41 -14.56
C MET A 230 4.26 -29.05 -14.61
N ALA A 231 5.24 -28.41 -15.25
CA ALA A 231 6.62 -28.91 -15.24
C ALA A 231 7.22 -28.89 -13.84
N TYR A 232 6.99 -27.84 -13.04
CA TYR A 232 7.39 -27.80 -11.63
C TYR A 232 6.63 -28.84 -10.79
N MET A 233 5.34 -29.03 -11.02
CA MET A 233 4.53 -30.03 -10.30
C MET A 233 5.09 -31.45 -10.47
N PHE A 234 5.54 -31.82 -11.67
CA PHE A 234 6.06 -33.16 -11.94
C PHE A 234 7.57 -33.31 -11.72
N PHE A 235 8.36 -32.30 -12.10
CA PHE A 235 9.82 -32.39 -12.18
C PHE A 235 10.59 -31.41 -11.28
N GLY A 236 9.90 -30.45 -10.67
CA GLY A 236 10.50 -29.54 -9.70
C GLY A 236 10.84 -30.23 -8.38
N ARG A 237 11.53 -29.52 -7.49
CA ARG A 237 11.88 -29.99 -6.14
C ARG A 237 11.39 -29.01 -5.06
N GLY A 238 11.50 -29.43 -3.80
CA GLY A 238 11.23 -28.60 -2.63
C GLY A 238 9.82 -27.99 -2.60
N SER A 239 9.75 -26.77 -2.06
CA SER A 239 8.52 -25.99 -1.91
C SER A 239 7.88 -25.62 -3.26
N ALA A 240 8.68 -25.37 -4.30
CA ALA A 240 8.21 -25.05 -5.65
C ALA A 240 7.35 -26.18 -6.25
N LYS A 241 7.73 -27.45 -6.03
CA LYS A 241 6.90 -28.60 -6.46
C LYS A 241 5.56 -28.64 -5.73
N GLN A 242 5.58 -28.42 -4.42
CA GLN A 242 4.38 -28.51 -3.57
C GLN A 242 3.37 -27.40 -3.90
N SER A 243 3.84 -26.17 -4.15
CA SER A 243 2.99 -25.02 -4.46
C SER A 243 2.49 -25.00 -5.91
N ALA A 244 3.19 -25.65 -6.85
CA ALA A 244 2.90 -25.56 -8.27
C ALA A 244 1.49 -26.04 -8.65
N GLY A 245 0.96 -27.07 -8.00
CA GLY A 245 -0.39 -27.58 -8.27
C GLY A 245 -1.48 -26.57 -7.93
N GLY A 246 -1.41 -25.93 -6.76
CA GLY A 246 -2.34 -24.87 -6.37
C GLY A 246 -2.22 -23.64 -7.27
N ALA A 247 -0.97 -23.26 -7.59
CA ALA A 247 -0.68 -22.18 -8.53
C ALA A 247 -1.27 -22.43 -9.93
N ALA A 248 -1.21 -23.67 -10.43
CA ALA A 248 -1.76 -24.07 -11.73
C ALA A 248 -3.28 -23.87 -11.81
N ILE A 249 -4.00 -24.19 -10.74
CA ILE A 249 -5.45 -24.02 -10.66
C ILE A 249 -5.81 -22.53 -10.71
N ILE A 250 -5.15 -21.70 -9.89
CA ILE A 250 -5.46 -20.26 -9.83
C ILE A 250 -5.06 -19.57 -11.14
N HIS A 251 -3.95 -19.97 -11.75
CA HIS A 251 -3.53 -19.48 -13.07
C HIS A 251 -4.56 -19.83 -14.15
N PHE A 252 -4.89 -21.11 -14.30
CA PHE A 252 -5.70 -21.59 -15.42
C PHE A 252 -7.19 -21.24 -15.29
N LEU A 253 -7.78 -21.46 -14.11
CA LEU A 253 -9.20 -21.20 -13.86
C LEU A 253 -9.45 -19.78 -13.35
N GLY A 254 -8.57 -19.25 -12.50
CA GLY A 254 -8.67 -17.89 -11.97
C GLY A 254 -8.17 -16.82 -12.94
N GLY A 255 -7.31 -17.18 -13.90
CA GLY A 255 -6.79 -16.22 -14.89
C GLY A 255 -5.80 -15.23 -14.31
N ILE A 256 -5.14 -15.56 -13.20
CA ILE A 256 -4.11 -14.72 -12.58
C ILE A 256 -2.75 -15.19 -13.09
N HIS A 257 -2.31 -14.57 -14.20
CA HIS A 257 -1.08 -14.95 -14.89
C HIS A 257 0.18 -14.65 -14.07
N GLU A 258 0.11 -13.69 -13.14
CA GLU A 258 1.24 -13.33 -12.28
C GLU A 258 1.72 -14.47 -11.37
N ILE A 259 0.90 -15.51 -11.18
CA ILE A 259 1.20 -16.61 -10.25
C ILE A 259 2.33 -17.51 -10.76
N TYR A 260 2.55 -17.63 -12.07
CA TYR A 260 3.67 -18.41 -12.59
C TYR A 260 4.99 -17.62 -12.68
N PHE A 261 4.96 -16.30 -12.50
CA PHE A 261 6.16 -15.46 -12.66
C PHE A 261 7.29 -15.81 -11.67
N PRO A 262 7.03 -16.05 -10.36
CA PRO A 262 8.08 -16.45 -9.43
C PRO A 262 8.84 -17.70 -9.90
N TYR A 263 8.13 -18.68 -10.46
CA TYR A 263 8.72 -19.92 -10.98
C TYR A 263 9.68 -19.69 -12.15
N VAL A 264 9.40 -18.70 -13.00
CA VAL A 264 10.30 -18.29 -14.09
C VAL A 264 11.45 -17.44 -13.56
N LEU A 265 11.22 -16.62 -12.52
CA LEU A 265 12.27 -15.80 -11.90
C LEU A 265 13.30 -16.63 -11.13
N MET A 266 12.88 -17.75 -10.52
CA MET A 266 13.78 -18.72 -9.89
C MET A 266 14.73 -19.34 -10.92
N ASN A 267 14.24 -19.63 -12.12
CA ASN A 267 15.06 -20.17 -13.21
C ASN A 267 14.80 -19.40 -14.51
N PRO A 268 15.51 -18.29 -14.74
CA PRO A 268 15.28 -17.41 -15.90
C PRO A 268 15.41 -18.09 -17.27
N ARG A 269 16.03 -19.29 -17.35
CA ARG A 269 16.06 -20.08 -18.59
C ARG A 269 14.66 -20.53 -19.03
N LEU A 270 13.73 -20.68 -18.09
CA LEU A 270 12.32 -20.99 -18.37
C LEU A 270 11.62 -19.88 -19.16
N LEU A 271 12.22 -18.69 -19.28
CA LEU A 271 11.76 -17.67 -20.21
C LEU A 271 11.71 -18.19 -21.66
N LEU A 272 12.65 -19.05 -22.04
CA LEU A 272 12.64 -19.70 -23.36
C LEU A 272 11.41 -20.60 -23.53
N ALA A 273 10.99 -21.30 -22.47
CA ALA A 273 9.83 -22.19 -22.52
C ALA A 273 8.53 -21.41 -22.73
N VAL A 274 8.34 -20.30 -22.02
CA VAL A 274 7.13 -19.47 -22.19
C VAL A 274 7.13 -18.72 -23.52
N ILE A 275 8.29 -18.26 -24.02
CA ILE A 275 8.40 -17.66 -25.36
C ILE A 275 8.00 -18.69 -26.42
N LEU A 276 8.59 -19.89 -26.40
CA LEU A 276 8.28 -20.93 -27.39
C LEU A 276 6.82 -21.38 -27.28
N GLY A 277 6.30 -21.55 -26.07
CA GLY A 277 4.87 -21.84 -25.86
C GLY A 277 3.97 -20.74 -26.41
N GLY A 278 4.29 -19.47 -26.15
CA GLY A 278 3.57 -18.31 -26.69
C GLY A 278 3.61 -18.27 -28.22
N MET A 279 4.79 -18.47 -28.82
CA MET A 279 4.98 -18.55 -30.27
C MET A 279 4.10 -19.65 -30.88
N THR A 280 4.11 -20.84 -30.27
CA THR A 280 3.27 -21.97 -30.71
C THR A 280 1.79 -21.62 -30.61
N GLY A 281 1.33 -21.05 -29.50
CA GLY A 281 -0.06 -20.65 -29.34
C GLY A 281 -0.51 -19.64 -30.40
N VAL A 282 0.27 -18.58 -30.61
CA VAL A 282 -0.01 -17.56 -31.63
C VAL A 282 0.01 -18.17 -33.04
N PHE A 283 0.97 -19.04 -33.33
CA PHE A 283 1.04 -19.74 -34.61
C PHE A 283 -0.18 -20.63 -34.86
N THR A 284 -0.63 -21.38 -33.85
CA THR A 284 -1.84 -22.19 -33.94
C THR A 284 -3.08 -21.32 -34.17
N LEU A 285 -3.18 -20.17 -33.50
CA LEU A 285 -4.28 -19.22 -33.73
C LEU A 285 -4.27 -18.66 -35.16
N THR A 286 -3.12 -18.26 -35.69
CA THR A 286 -3.04 -17.74 -37.06
C THR A 286 -3.36 -18.82 -38.09
N MET A 287 -2.86 -20.05 -37.90
CA MET A 287 -3.09 -21.18 -38.80
C MET A 287 -4.55 -21.65 -38.82
N LEU A 288 -5.19 -21.71 -37.65
CA LEU A 288 -6.57 -22.20 -37.51
C LEU A 288 -7.61 -21.07 -37.53
N ASN A 289 -7.19 -19.83 -37.79
CA ASN A 289 -8.03 -18.63 -37.76
C ASN A 289 -8.81 -18.52 -36.43
N GLY A 290 -8.11 -18.62 -35.30
CA GLY A 290 -8.65 -18.44 -33.95
C GLY A 290 -8.77 -16.97 -33.56
N GLY A 291 -9.31 -16.70 -32.37
CA GLY A 291 -9.49 -15.35 -31.82
C GLY A 291 -10.67 -15.24 -30.87
N LEU A 292 -10.77 -14.11 -30.17
CA LEU A 292 -11.90 -13.78 -29.27
C LEU A 292 -12.70 -12.60 -29.81
N VAL A 293 -13.94 -12.46 -29.34
CA VAL A 293 -14.80 -11.30 -29.67
C VAL A 293 -14.46 -10.06 -28.83
N SER A 294 -13.85 -10.26 -27.67
CA SER A 294 -13.53 -9.22 -26.68
C SER A 294 -12.32 -9.66 -25.83
N PRO A 295 -11.58 -8.73 -25.19
CA PRO A 295 -10.54 -9.10 -24.22
C PRO A 295 -11.06 -10.03 -23.12
N ALA A 296 -10.32 -11.09 -22.82
CA ALA A 296 -10.62 -11.97 -21.69
C ALA A 296 -10.07 -11.35 -20.39
N SER A 297 -10.95 -11.04 -19.44
CA SER A 297 -10.56 -10.47 -18.14
C SER A 297 -11.42 -11.06 -17.01
N PRO A 298 -10.82 -11.79 -16.04
CA PRO A 298 -9.42 -12.25 -16.00
C PRO A 298 -9.05 -13.14 -17.19
N GLY A 299 -7.77 -13.31 -17.49
CA GLY A 299 -7.28 -14.15 -18.60
C GLY A 299 -7.42 -15.66 -18.37
N SER A 300 -8.52 -16.11 -17.76
CA SER A 300 -8.76 -17.51 -17.44
C SER A 300 -9.24 -18.29 -18.65
N ILE A 301 -9.09 -19.62 -18.63
CA ILE A 301 -9.69 -20.48 -19.67
C ILE A 301 -11.20 -20.30 -19.74
N LEU A 302 -11.87 -20.02 -18.62
CA LEU A 302 -13.32 -19.81 -18.56
C LEU A 302 -13.70 -18.54 -19.32
N ALA A 303 -12.97 -17.44 -19.11
CA ALA A 303 -13.18 -16.19 -19.83
C ALA A 303 -12.84 -16.34 -21.32
N VAL A 304 -11.75 -17.04 -21.65
CA VAL A 304 -11.36 -17.35 -23.04
C VAL A 304 -12.47 -18.14 -23.74
N LEU A 305 -13.00 -19.20 -23.12
CA LEU A 305 -14.07 -20.01 -23.70
C LEU A 305 -15.38 -19.22 -23.82
N ALA A 306 -15.70 -18.36 -22.85
CA ALA A 306 -16.89 -17.51 -22.90
C ALA A 306 -16.82 -16.46 -24.02
N MET A 307 -15.64 -15.88 -24.25
CA MET A 307 -15.41 -14.87 -25.30
C MET A 307 -15.06 -15.47 -26.66
N THR A 308 -15.06 -16.80 -26.79
CA THR A 308 -14.81 -17.49 -28.05
C THR A 308 -16.07 -17.48 -28.93
N PRO A 309 -16.01 -16.97 -30.16
CA PRO A 309 -17.15 -17.00 -31.07
C PRO A 309 -17.43 -18.42 -31.58
N LYS A 310 -18.66 -18.64 -32.05
CA LYS A 310 -19.06 -19.89 -32.70
C LYS A 310 -18.10 -20.21 -33.85
N GLY A 311 -17.64 -21.47 -33.91
CA GLY A 311 -16.69 -21.96 -34.93
C GLY A 311 -15.21 -21.73 -34.61
N ALA A 312 -14.85 -20.95 -33.58
CA ALA A 312 -13.44 -20.73 -33.20
C ALA A 312 -12.96 -21.59 -32.00
N TYR A 313 -13.84 -22.39 -31.39
CA TYR A 313 -13.50 -23.24 -30.23
C TYR A 313 -12.32 -24.17 -30.48
N PHE A 314 -12.35 -24.90 -31.60
CA PHE A 314 -11.27 -25.82 -31.92
C PHE A 314 -9.94 -25.08 -32.04
N ALA A 315 -9.91 -23.95 -32.75
CA ALA A 315 -8.72 -23.13 -32.91
C ALA A 315 -8.17 -22.62 -31.58
N ASN A 316 -9.03 -22.05 -30.73
CA ASN A 316 -8.62 -21.46 -29.46
C ASN A 316 -8.17 -22.53 -28.45
N ILE A 317 -8.90 -23.64 -28.34
CA ILE A 317 -8.52 -24.76 -27.46
C ILE A 317 -7.22 -25.41 -27.94
N ALA A 318 -7.08 -25.65 -29.25
CA ALA A 318 -5.86 -26.20 -29.82
C ALA A 318 -4.65 -25.29 -29.55
N ALA A 319 -4.82 -23.97 -29.65
CA ALA A 319 -3.76 -23.01 -29.35
C ALA A 319 -3.34 -23.02 -27.87
N VAL A 320 -4.30 -23.11 -26.94
CA VAL A 320 -4.00 -23.23 -25.50
C VAL A 320 -3.27 -24.54 -25.22
N CYS A 321 -3.75 -25.66 -25.75
CA CYS A 321 -3.15 -26.99 -25.57
C CYS A 321 -1.74 -27.09 -26.19
N ALA A 322 -1.54 -26.54 -27.38
CA ALA A 322 -0.25 -26.57 -28.06
C ALA A 322 0.79 -25.69 -27.33
N ALA A 323 0.38 -24.49 -26.90
CA ALA A 323 1.22 -23.61 -26.09
C ALA A 323 1.62 -24.25 -24.75
N PHE A 324 0.65 -24.90 -24.09
CA PHE A 324 0.87 -25.70 -22.90
C PHE A 324 1.89 -26.82 -23.13
N ALA A 325 1.68 -27.65 -24.15
CA ALA A 325 2.53 -28.81 -24.42
C ALA A 325 3.98 -28.40 -24.69
N VAL A 326 4.19 -27.38 -25.53
CA VAL A 326 5.54 -26.89 -25.84
C VAL A 326 6.21 -26.30 -24.61
N SER A 327 5.52 -25.41 -23.88
CA SER A 327 6.07 -24.82 -22.66
C SER A 327 6.39 -25.88 -21.60
N PHE A 328 5.53 -26.89 -21.44
CA PHE A 328 5.72 -28.01 -20.52
C PHE A 328 6.96 -28.84 -20.87
N VAL A 329 7.09 -29.27 -22.13
CA VAL A 329 8.21 -30.12 -22.57
C VAL A 329 9.55 -29.39 -22.42
N VAL A 330 9.61 -28.12 -22.86
CA VAL A 330 10.82 -27.30 -22.74
C VAL A 330 11.15 -27.04 -21.27
N SER A 331 10.15 -26.70 -20.45
CA SER A 331 10.35 -26.49 -19.01
C SER A 331 10.84 -27.77 -18.32
N ALA A 332 10.23 -28.92 -18.60
CA ALA A 332 10.62 -30.21 -18.03
C ALA A 332 12.08 -30.57 -18.36
N PHE A 333 12.51 -30.31 -19.60
CA PHE A 333 13.90 -30.51 -20.01
C PHE A 333 14.86 -29.55 -19.28
N LEU A 334 14.52 -28.26 -19.19
CA LEU A 334 15.33 -27.24 -18.54
C LEU A 334 15.45 -27.46 -17.02
N LEU A 335 14.39 -27.93 -16.36
CA LEU A 335 14.40 -28.28 -14.94
C LEU A 335 15.30 -29.49 -14.67
N LYS A 336 15.20 -30.56 -15.48
CA LYS A 336 16.04 -31.76 -15.34
C LYS A 336 17.53 -31.50 -15.56
N THR A 337 17.87 -30.51 -16.38
CA THR A 337 19.26 -30.15 -16.70
C THR A 337 19.83 -29.05 -15.79
N SER A 338 19.00 -28.51 -14.88
CA SER A 338 19.42 -27.46 -13.98
C SER A 338 20.28 -28.01 -12.82
N LYS A 339 21.44 -27.39 -12.60
CA LYS A 339 22.31 -27.65 -11.44
C LYS A 339 22.02 -26.71 -10.26
N VAL A 340 21.04 -25.82 -10.39
CA VAL A 340 20.63 -24.88 -9.34
C VAL A 340 20.02 -25.69 -8.19
N LYS A 341 20.54 -25.51 -6.97
CA LYS A 341 19.92 -26.10 -5.77
C LYS A 341 18.62 -25.32 -5.51
N GLU A 342 17.49 -25.97 -5.72
CA GLU A 342 16.14 -25.39 -5.62
C GLU A 342 15.60 -25.31 -4.18
N ASP A 343 16.43 -25.63 -3.18
CA ASP A 343 16.05 -25.62 -1.77
C ASP A 343 16.09 -24.15 -1.27
N ASP A 344 14.89 -23.59 -1.05
CA ASP A 344 14.54 -22.29 -0.44
C ASP A 344 14.52 -20.98 -1.28
N ASP A 345 14.42 -21.07 -2.62
CA ASP A 345 14.38 -19.85 -3.48
C ASP A 345 12.97 -19.33 -3.86
N LEU A 346 11.89 -20.08 -3.60
CA LEU A 346 10.53 -19.64 -4.00
C LEU A 346 10.07 -18.42 -3.21
N GLU A 347 10.36 -18.34 -1.92
CA GLU A 347 10.02 -17.16 -1.11
C GLU A 347 10.79 -15.93 -1.57
N ALA A 348 12.08 -16.06 -1.84
CA ALA A 348 12.91 -14.97 -2.35
C ALA A 348 12.44 -14.48 -3.73
N ALA A 349 12.11 -15.40 -4.65
CA ALA A 349 11.54 -15.05 -5.95
C ALA A 349 10.15 -14.40 -5.82
N THR A 350 9.34 -14.85 -4.86
CA THR A 350 8.04 -14.24 -4.56
C THR A 350 8.19 -12.83 -4.00
N ARG A 351 9.16 -12.58 -3.11
CA ARG A 351 9.50 -11.24 -2.60
C ARG A 351 9.95 -10.32 -3.74
N ARG A 352 10.90 -10.77 -4.57
CA ARG A 352 11.36 -10.02 -5.75
C ARG A 352 10.23 -9.70 -6.72
N MET A 353 9.30 -10.63 -6.90
CA MET A 353 8.11 -10.44 -7.71
C MET A 353 7.19 -9.36 -7.12
N GLN A 354 6.95 -9.39 -5.80
CA GLN A 354 6.16 -8.37 -5.11
C GLN A 354 6.82 -6.99 -5.19
N GLU A 355 8.14 -6.91 -5.05
CA GLU A 355 8.90 -5.67 -5.24
C GLU A 355 8.75 -5.13 -6.67
N MET A 356 8.94 -5.96 -7.71
CA MET A 356 8.74 -5.53 -9.10
C MET A 356 7.30 -5.10 -9.39
N LYS A 357 6.31 -5.80 -8.80
CA LYS A 357 4.89 -5.44 -8.90
C LYS A 357 4.57 -4.14 -8.19
N SER A 358 5.22 -3.84 -7.06
CA SER A 358 5.07 -2.58 -6.34
C SER A 358 5.68 -1.41 -7.13
N GLN A 359 6.87 -1.62 -7.70
CA GLN A 359 7.53 -0.65 -8.58
C GLN A 359 6.73 -0.39 -9.85
N SER A 360 6.13 -1.43 -10.47
CA SER A 360 5.31 -1.27 -11.67
C SER A 360 3.97 -0.56 -11.40
N LYS A 361 3.44 -0.63 -10.16
CA LYS A 361 2.25 0.12 -9.72
C LYS A 361 2.53 1.52 -9.18
N GLY A 362 3.79 1.92 -9.02
CA GLY A 362 4.17 3.29 -8.62
C GLY A 362 4.35 3.50 -7.14
N GLY A 363 4.47 2.43 -6.36
CA GLY A 363 4.82 2.53 -4.94
C GLY A 363 6.31 2.76 -4.76
N ALA A 364 6.65 3.93 -4.19
CA ALA A 364 7.81 4.02 -3.31
C ALA A 364 7.56 3.15 -2.07
N ALA A 365 8.62 2.44 -1.66
CA ALA A 365 8.81 1.71 -0.41
C ALA A 365 7.80 0.60 -0.04
N ALA A 366 8.33 -0.40 0.66
CA ALA A 366 7.60 -1.35 1.49
C ALA A 366 6.57 -0.63 2.38
N PRO A 367 5.54 -1.33 2.93
CA PRO A 367 4.65 -0.72 3.92
C PRO A 367 5.51 0.03 4.94
N ALA A 368 5.25 1.33 5.10
CA ALA A 368 5.80 2.05 6.24
C ALA A 368 5.43 1.23 7.47
N SER A 369 6.44 0.88 8.27
CA SER A 369 6.23 0.45 9.63
C SER A 369 5.26 1.43 10.29
N VAL A 370 4.17 0.91 10.85
CA VAL A 370 3.24 1.65 11.68
C VAL A 370 4.00 1.98 12.98
N ASP A 371 4.79 3.04 12.92
CA ASP A 371 5.68 3.53 13.99
C ASP A 371 5.30 4.97 14.36
N GLY A 372 3.99 5.21 14.44
CA GLY A 372 3.41 6.45 14.96
C GLY A 372 2.91 6.22 16.38
N ASP A 373 3.09 7.22 17.24
CA ASP A 373 2.56 7.20 18.60
C ASP A 373 1.02 7.15 18.57
N LEU A 374 0.45 6.06 19.11
CA LEU A 374 -0.99 5.81 19.15
C LEU A 374 -1.65 6.27 20.46
N SER A 375 -0.87 6.83 21.39
CA SER A 375 -1.29 7.23 22.74
C SER A 375 -2.30 8.40 22.73
N THR A 376 -2.26 9.22 21.68
CA THR A 376 -3.07 10.44 21.51
C THR A 376 -4.31 10.26 20.63
N VAL A 377 -4.49 9.08 20.02
CA VAL A 377 -5.60 8.84 19.09
C VAL A 377 -6.94 8.83 19.83
N ARG A 378 -7.85 9.73 19.44
CA ARG A 378 -9.22 9.85 19.96
C ARG A 378 -10.27 9.76 18.85
N LYS A 379 -9.93 10.12 17.61
CA LYS A 379 -10.85 10.16 16.47
C LYS A 379 -10.29 9.39 15.27
N ILE A 380 -10.94 8.27 14.96
CA ILE A 380 -10.60 7.39 13.84
C ILE A 380 -11.68 7.51 12.77
N ILE A 381 -11.27 7.78 11.52
CA ILE A 381 -12.18 7.82 10.38
C ILE A 381 -11.77 6.79 9.33
N VAL A 382 -12.70 5.90 9.01
CA VAL A 382 -12.57 5.03 7.84
C VAL A 382 -13.09 5.77 6.61
N ALA A 383 -12.21 6.12 5.68
CA ALA A 383 -12.55 6.95 4.53
C ALA A 383 -12.55 6.18 3.21
N CYS A 384 -13.50 6.52 2.33
CA CYS A 384 -13.52 6.07 0.93
C CYS A 384 -13.95 7.23 0.01
N ASP A 385 -14.01 7.01 -1.30
CA ASP A 385 -14.29 8.08 -2.28
C ASP A 385 -15.64 8.79 -2.03
N ALA A 386 -16.69 8.02 -1.73
CA ALA A 386 -18.04 8.55 -1.48
C ALA A 386 -18.47 8.56 -0.01
N GLY A 387 -17.65 8.03 0.89
CA GLY A 387 -17.97 7.89 2.31
C GLY A 387 -19.06 6.86 2.66
N MET A 388 -19.57 6.11 1.68
CA MET A 388 -20.65 5.12 1.84
C MET A 388 -20.21 3.70 1.44
N GLY A 389 -20.82 2.67 2.03
CA GLY A 389 -20.59 1.26 1.69
C GLY A 389 -19.39 0.63 2.41
N SER A 390 -18.24 0.53 1.72
CA SER A 390 -17.05 -0.18 2.22
C SER A 390 -16.41 0.50 3.45
N SER A 391 -16.40 1.83 3.48
CA SER A 391 -15.97 2.60 4.65
C SER A 391 -16.94 2.46 5.83
N ALA A 392 -18.25 2.41 5.57
CA ALA A 392 -19.27 2.20 6.59
C ALA A 392 -19.17 0.81 7.22
N MET A 393 -18.92 -0.23 6.41
CA MET A 393 -18.70 -1.59 6.91
C MET A 393 -17.39 -1.69 7.73
N GLY A 394 -16.28 -1.13 7.23
CA GLY A 394 -15.02 -1.11 7.95
C GLY A 394 -15.11 -0.35 9.28
N ALA A 395 -15.75 0.82 9.29
CA ALA A 395 -16.02 1.58 10.50
C ALA A 395 -16.93 0.81 11.47
N GLY A 396 -17.93 0.08 10.98
CA GLY A 396 -18.79 -0.76 11.81
C GLY A 396 -18.03 -1.89 12.51
N VAL A 397 -17.16 -2.59 11.79
CA VAL A 397 -16.30 -3.66 12.34
C VAL A 397 -15.34 -3.11 13.40
N LEU A 398 -14.64 -2.01 13.07
CA LEU A 398 -13.69 -1.40 13.98
C LEU A 398 -14.38 -0.81 15.23
N ARG A 399 -15.51 -0.12 15.05
CA ARG A 399 -16.31 0.44 16.17
C ARG A 399 -16.73 -0.65 17.14
N LYS A 400 -17.16 -1.81 16.64
CA LYS A 400 -17.53 -2.95 17.49
C LYS A 400 -16.31 -3.45 18.29
N LYS A 401 -15.16 -3.65 17.64
CA LYS A 401 -13.93 -4.11 18.32
C LYS A 401 -13.39 -3.11 19.35
N VAL A 402 -13.43 -1.80 19.06
CA VAL A 402 -13.04 -0.73 19.99
C VAL A 402 -13.96 -0.73 21.22
N ALA A 403 -15.26 -0.93 21.02
CA ALA A 403 -16.22 -1.04 22.11
C ALA A 403 -16.01 -2.31 22.96
N ASP A 404 -15.79 -3.46 22.31
CA ASP A 404 -15.50 -4.75 22.97
C ASP A 404 -14.20 -4.69 23.79
N ALA A 405 -13.22 -3.89 23.35
CA ALA A 405 -11.97 -3.61 24.06
C ALA A 405 -12.09 -2.60 25.22
N GLY A 406 -13.25 -1.97 25.42
CA GLY A 406 -13.45 -1.01 26.51
C GLY A 406 -12.84 0.38 26.30
N LEU A 407 -12.39 0.71 25.08
CA LEU A 407 -11.79 1.99 24.70
C LEU A 407 -12.87 3.08 24.49
N LYS A 408 -13.47 3.56 25.59
CA LYS A 408 -14.61 4.51 25.55
C LYS A 408 -14.25 5.92 25.06
N ASN A 409 -12.98 6.27 25.08
CA ASN A 409 -12.41 7.55 24.67
C ASN A 409 -12.11 7.64 23.17
N ILE A 410 -12.30 6.55 22.40
CA ILE A 410 -12.02 6.52 20.96
C ILE A 410 -13.33 6.48 20.16
N SER A 411 -13.49 7.47 19.28
CA SER A 411 -14.61 7.56 18.35
C SER A 411 -14.23 7.01 16.98
N VAL A 412 -15.09 6.15 16.41
CA VAL A 412 -14.87 5.54 15.09
C VAL A 412 -16.04 5.88 14.16
N THR A 413 -15.77 6.68 13.13
CA THR A 413 -16.76 7.09 12.12
C THR A 413 -16.30 6.78 10.70
N ASN A 414 -17.15 7.03 9.71
CA ASN A 414 -16.82 6.94 8.30
C ASN A 414 -17.16 8.25 7.59
N SER A 415 -16.36 8.64 6.61
CA SER A 415 -16.64 9.80 5.76
C SER A 415 -16.05 9.65 4.37
N ALA A 416 -16.41 10.59 3.49
CA ALA A 416 -15.75 10.72 2.19
C ALA A 416 -14.40 11.41 2.37
N ILE A 417 -13.40 11.08 1.53
CA ILE A 417 -12.04 11.65 1.65
C ILE A 417 -12.03 13.18 1.54
N ASN A 418 -12.91 13.75 0.71
CA ASN A 418 -13.08 15.20 0.55
C ASN A 418 -13.84 15.86 1.72
N SER A 419 -14.29 15.08 2.70
CA SER A 419 -14.99 15.54 3.90
C SER A 419 -14.29 15.06 5.18
N LEU A 420 -12.99 14.76 5.08
CA LEU A 420 -12.15 14.54 6.24
C LEU A 420 -12.02 15.87 7.01
N PRO A 421 -12.38 15.89 8.30
CA PRO A 421 -12.23 17.08 9.13
C PRO A 421 -10.76 17.25 9.55
N ASP A 422 -10.36 18.47 9.92
CA ASP A 422 -8.98 18.77 10.28
C ASP A 422 -8.54 18.14 11.61
N ASP A 423 -9.51 17.80 12.48
CA ASP A 423 -9.32 17.22 13.82
C ASP A 423 -9.29 15.67 13.83
N VAL A 424 -9.07 15.03 12.68
CA VAL A 424 -8.93 13.57 12.62
C VAL A 424 -7.52 13.12 13.00
N ASP A 425 -7.41 12.20 13.94
CA ASP A 425 -6.12 11.67 14.40
C ASP A 425 -5.63 10.52 13.52
N LEU A 426 -6.55 9.65 13.10
CA LEU A 426 -6.24 8.45 12.33
C LEU A 426 -7.23 8.23 11.19
N VAL A 427 -6.72 8.15 9.96
CA VAL A 427 -7.48 7.92 8.74
C VAL A 427 -7.16 6.55 8.16
N ILE A 428 -8.18 5.72 8.01
CA ILE A 428 -8.06 4.37 7.45
C ILE A 428 -8.66 4.36 6.04
N THR A 429 -7.87 4.01 5.03
CA THR A 429 -8.31 4.02 3.62
C THR A 429 -7.89 2.76 2.88
N HIS A 430 -8.52 2.48 1.74
CA HIS A 430 -7.96 1.52 0.81
C HIS A 430 -6.60 2.02 0.29
N ARG A 431 -5.64 1.13 0.03
CA ARG A 431 -4.29 1.50 -0.42
C ARG A 431 -4.29 2.41 -1.65
N ASP A 432 -5.23 2.20 -2.57
CA ASP A 432 -5.34 3.01 -3.79
C ASP A 432 -5.86 4.45 -3.51
N LEU A 433 -6.35 4.71 -2.30
CA LEU A 433 -6.90 5.99 -1.87
C LEU A 433 -6.06 6.70 -0.80
N THR A 434 -5.04 6.03 -0.23
CA THR A 434 -4.23 6.56 0.88
C THR A 434 -3.52 7.85 0.50
N GLU A 435 -2.85 7.92 -0.66
CA GLU A 435 -2.19 9.16 -1.08
C GLU A 435 -3.17 10.35 -1.18
N ARG A 436 -4.41 10.09 -1.59
CA ARG A 436 -5.42 11.14 -1.71
C ARG A 436 -5.89 11.61 -0.33
N ALA A 437 -6.07 10.69 0.61
CA ALA A 437 -6.37 11.04 2.00
C ALA A 437 -5.22 11.81 2.66
N MET A 438 -3.97 11.44 2.41
CA MET A 438 -2.79 12.17 2.91
C MET A 438 -2.73 13.61 2.40
N ARG A 439 -3.21 13.88 1.19
CA ARG A 439 -3.29 15.26 0.66
C ARG A 439 -4.41 16.08 1.31
N HIS A 440 -5.49 15.44 1.76
CA HIS A 440 -6.63 16.11 2.39
C HIS A 440 -6.45 16.31 3.90
N ALA A 441 -5.87 15.33 4.59
CA ALA A 441 -5.60 15.36 6.02
C ALA A 441 -4.12 15.01 6.29
N PRO A 442 -3.16 15.86 5.89
CA PRO A 442 -1.73 15.58 6.06
C PRO A 442 -1.29 15.48 7.54
N GLN A 443 -2.04 16.10 8.44
CA GLN A 443 -1.81 16.09 9.88
C GLN A 443 -2.20 14.76 10.55
N ALA A 444 -3.08 13.98 9.93
CA ALA A 444 -3.58 12.73 10.48
C ALA A 444 -2.60 11.58 10.22
N GLN A 445 -2.60 10.57 11.08
CA GLN A 445 -1.95 9.29 10.78
C GLN A 445 -2.76 8.53 9.73
N HIS A 446 -2.10 7.83 8.79
CA HIS A 446 -2.79 7.11 7.71
C HIS A 446 -2.48 5.62 7.73
N ILE A 447 -3.53 4.79 7.71
CA ILE A 447 -3.42 3.34 7.58
C ILE A 447 -4.05 2.89 6.26
N SER A 448 -3.29 2.13 5.49
CA SER A 448 -3.74 1.54 4.23
C SER A 448 -4.25 0.11 4.42
N LEU A 449 -5.43 -0.18 3.89
CA LEU A 449 -6.02 -1.52 3.81
C LEU A 449 -6.06 -2.01 2.37
N THR A 450 -5.95 -3.33 2.18
CA THR A 450 -6.28 -3.99 0.90
C THR A 450 -7.72 -4.52 0.88
N ASN A 451 -8.32 -4.74 2.05
CA ASN A 451 -9.70 -5.19 2.19
C ASN A 451 -10.32 -4.61 3.47
N PHE A 452 -11.47 -3.95 3.35
CA PHE A 452 -12.17 -3.34 4.49
C PHE A 452 -12.78 -4.36 5.45
N LEU A 453 -12.82 -5.65 5.09
CA LEU A 453 -13.32 -6.74 5.93
C LEU A 453 -12.21 -7.55 6.63
N ASP A 454 -10.95 -7.09 6.56
CA ASP A 454 -9.82 -7.78 7.20
C ASP A 454 -9.88 -7.66 8.73
N SER A 455 -10.57 -8.61 9.37
CA SER A 455 -10.77 -8.66 10.83
C SER A 455 -9.47 -8.76 11.62
N LYS A 456 -8.40 -9.34 11.02
CA LYS A 456 -7.11 -9.53 11.69
C LYS A 456 -6.40 -8.19 11.86
N LEU A 457 -6.35 -7.37 10.80
CA LEU A 457 -5.72 -6.06 10.85
C LEU A 457 -6.43 -5.13 11.86
N TYR A 458 -7.77 -5.17 11.94
CA TYR A 458 -8.49 -4.39 12.95
C TYR A 458 -8.27 -4.91 14.38
N SER A 459 -8.08 -6.22 14.58
CA SER A 459 -7.69 -6.75 15.90
C SER A 459 -6.30 -6.24 16.29
N ASP A 460 -5.32 -6.36 15.41
CA ASP A 460 -3.95 -5.91 15.66
C ASP A 460 -3.89 -4.39 15.97
N LEU A 461 -4.73 -3.58 15.30
CA LEU A 461 -4.85 -2.15 15.56
C LEU A 461 -5.45 -1.86 16.95
N VAL A 462 -6.49 -2.60 17.35
CA VAL A 462 -7.13 -2.43 18.66
C VAL A 462 -6.21 -2.85 19.79
N ASP A 463 -5.45 -3.93 19.63
CA ASP A 463 -4.47 -4.38 20.62
C ASP A 463 -3.37 -3.32 20.84
N ARG A 464 -2.94 -2.64 19.77
CA ARG A 464 -1.98 -1.52 19.85
C ARG A 464 -2.59 -0.28 20.50
N LEU A 465 -3.84 0.07 20.16
CA LEU A 465 -4.55 1.19 20.80
C LEU A 465 -4.74 0.93 22.31
N LEU A 466 -5.02 -0.32 22.69
CA LEU A 466 -5.08 -0.74 24.10
C LEU A 466 -3.74 -0.57 24.82
N ALA A 467 -2.64 -1.03 24.22
CA ALA A 467 -1.31 -0.89 24.78
C ALA A 467 -0.90 0.59 24.93
N ALA A 468 -1.16 1.41 23.91
CA ALA A 468 -0.84 2.83 23.93
C ALA A 468 -1.66 3.62 24.95
N ASN A 469 -2.96 3.29 25.13
CA ASN A 469 -3.82 3.98 26.09
C ASN A 469 -3.48 3.60 27.54
N LYS A 470 -2.98 2.37 27.80
CA LYS A 470 -2.40 2.00 29.11
C LYS A 470 -1.13 2.80 29.43
N THR A 471 -0.31 3.07 28.42
CA THR A 471 0.91 3.89 28.54
C THR A 471 0.56 5.35 28.89
N SER A 472 -0.46 5.94 28.24
CA SER A 472 -0.97 7.27 28.57
C SER A 472 -1.51 7.36 30.00
N ASP A 473 -2.29 6.37 30.45
CA ASP A 473 -2.85 6.37 31.82
C ASP A 473 -1.75 6.28 32.89
N ASN A 474 -0.68 5.50 32.64
CA ASN A 474 0.48 5.43 33.52
C ASN A 474 1.25 6.76 33.53
N GLN A 475 1.48 7.36 32.36
CA GLN A 475 2.15 8.65 32.23
C GLN A 475 1.37 9.78 32.91
N GLN A 476 0.03 9.74 32.83
CA GLN A 476 -0.86 10.74 33.42
C GLN A 476 -0.99 10.58 34.95
N LYS A 477 -0.90 9.35 35.48
CA LYS A 477 -0.75 9.10 36.94
C LYS A 477 0.60 9.62 37.47
N VAL A 478 1.68 9.42 36.72
CA VAL A 478 3.02 9.93 37.07
C VAL A 478 3.05 11.46 37.04
N LEU A 479 2.48 12.09 35.99
CA LEU A 479 2.38 13.55 35.88
C LEU A 479 1.45 14.16 36.95
N GLY A 480 0.32 13.52 37.25
CA GLY A 480 -0.62 13.97 38.28
C GLY A 480 -0.07 13.88 39.72
N ALA A 481 0.89 12.98 39.97
CA ALA A 481 1.61 12.90 41.24
C ALA A 481 2.69 13.99 41.41
N LEU A 482 3.02 14.72 40.34
CA LEU A 482 4.13 15.67 40.26
C LEU A 482 3.66 17.11 39.97
N ASP A 483 2.35 17.38 40.04
CA ASP A 483 1.78 18.67 39.67
C ASP A 483 1.99 19.73 40.75
N ASP A 484 3.12 20.42 40.67
CA ASP A 484 3.17 21.87 40.86
C ASP A 484 4.33 22.44 40.03
N SER A 485 3.94 23.14 38.96
CA SER A 485 4.73 23.89 37.97
C SER A 485 5.39 23.07 36.85
N PHE A 486 4.89 23.23 35.62
CA PHE A 486 5.55 22.81 34.37
C PHE A 486 5.51 23.98 33.37
N GLU A 487 6.68 24.39 32.89
CA GLU A 487 6.86 25.09 31.61
C GLU A 487 7.93 24.31 30.81
N ALA A 488 7.67 24.12 29.51
CA ALA A 488 8.49 23.28 28.65
C ALA A 488 9.82 23.95 28.27
N GLY A 489 10.95 23.30 28.61
CA GLY A 489 12.31 23.68 28.22
C GLY A 489 13.15 22.48 27.75
N GLU A 490 14.26 22.75 27.05
CA GLU A 490 15.05 21.91 26.13
C GLU A 490 15.43 20.45 26.54
N PRO A 491 15.68 19.55 25.55
CA PRO A 491 16.09 18.17 25.80
C PRO A 491 17.63 18.04 25.88
N ASN A 492 18.13 17.63 27.05
CA ASN A 492 19.41 16.92 27.34
C ASN A 492 20.19 17.55 28.51
N LEU A 493 19.85 17.17 29.75
CA LEU A 493 20.52 17.72 30.94
C LEU A 493 21.17 16.70 31.91
N PHE A 494 21.09 15.37 31.69
CA PHE A 494 21.79 14.43 32.58
C PHE A 494 22.37 13.18 31.88
N LYS A 495 23.57 12.77 32.29
CA LYS A 495 24.23 11.53 31.86
C LYS A 495 24.53 10.66 33.09
N LEU A 496 23.84 9.53 33.21
CA LEU A 496 24.08 8.54 34.26
C LEU A 496 25.49 7.95 34.07
N SER A 497 26.25 7.85 35.16
CA SER A 497 27.59 7.27 35.16
C SER A 497 27.68 6.11 36.15
N GLU A 498 28.73 5.29 36.07
CA GLU A 498 28.92 4.16 36.99
C GLU A 498 28.87 4.58 38.46
N SER A 499 29.35 5.77 38.81
CA SER A 499 29.31 6.29 40.18
C SER A 499 27.90 6.62 40.70
N ASN A 500 26.88 6.56 39.84
CA ASN A 500 25.48 6.81 40.20
C ASN A 500 24.66 5.53 40.41
N VAL A 501 25.24 4.35 40.16
CA VAL A 501 24.52 3.07 40.17
C VAL A 501 25.00 2.21 41.35
N PHE A 502 24.05 1.82 42.21
CA PHE A 502 24.30 1.04 43.41
C PHE A 502 23.42 -0.22 43.38
N LEU A 503 24.07 -1.38 43.27
CA LEU A 503 23.41 -2.67 43.11
C LEU A 503 23.43 -3.50 44.39
N ASN A 504 22.49 -4.45 44.50
CA ASN A 504 22.42 -5.43 45.57
C ASN A 504 22.41 -4.82 46.99
N LEU A 505 21.65 -3.75 47.18
CA LEU A 505 21.49 -3.09 48.47
C LEU A 505 20.44 -3.81 49.32
N GLN A 506 20.50 -3.56 50.63
CA GLN A 506 19.51 -4.00 51.60
C GLN A 506 19.11 -2.82 52.48
N ALA A 507 17.81 -2.70 52.74
CA ALA A 507 17.25 -1.75 53.68
C ALA A 507 16.13 -2.41 54.49
N SER A 508 16.06 -2.13 55.79
CA SER A 508 15.01 -2.63 56.69
C SER A 508 13.67 -1.93 56.47
N ASP A 509 13.72 -0.69 56.00
CA ASP A 509 12.58 0.19 55.82
C ASP A 509 12.86 1.25 54.74
N LYS A 510 11.80 1.93 54.30
CA LYS A 510 11.90 3.01 53.30
C LYS A 510 12.76 4.17 53.79
N GLU A 511 12.81 4.45 55.09
CA GLU A 511 13.61 5.55 55.64
C GLU A 511 15.09 5.31 55.37
N GLN A 512 15.57 4.09 55.60
CA GLN A 512 16.94 3.68 55.31
C GLN A 512 17.25 3.75 53.81
N ALA A 513 16.32 3.33 52.95
CA ALA A 513 16.50 3.40 51.50
C ALA A 513 16.59 4.86 50.99
N ILE A 514 15.74 5.75 51.51
CA ILE A 514 15.72 7.17 51.17
C ILE A 514 16.98 7.87 51.69
N ARG A 515 17.40 7.58 52.94
CA ARG A 515 18.65 8.11 53.50
C ARG A 515 19.86 7.71 52.67
N PHE A 516 19.96 6.44 52.28
CA PHE A 516 21.06 5.98 51.44
C PHE A 516 21.11 6.73 50.12
N ALA A 517 19.97 6.86 49.42
CA ALA A 517 19.90 7.61 48.17
C ALA A 517 20.31 9.09 48.35
N GLY A 518 19.80 9.74 49.40
CA GLY A 518 20.17 11.11 49.75
C GLY A 518 21.67 11.28 50.03
N GLU A 519 22.27 10.35 50.78
CA GLU A 519 23.72 10.38 51.07
C GLU A 519 24.57 10.20 49.82
N GLN A 520 24.14 9.37 48.86
CA GLN A 520 24.84 9.25 47.57
C GLN A 520 24.72 10.54 46.74
N LEU A 521 23.58 11.24 46.82
CA LEU A 521 23.43 12.55 46.18
C LEU A 521 24.39 13.59 46.81
N VAL A 522 24.57 13.57 48.13
CA VAL A 522 25.54 14.44 48.84
C VAL A 522 26.98 14.08 48.43
N LYS A 523 27.34 12.79 48.48
CA LYS A 523 28.69 12.32 48.09
C LYS A 523 29.03 12.63 46.63
N GLY A 524 28.03 12.56 45.75
CA GLY A 524 28.16 12.94 44.34
C GLY A 524 28.25 14.44 44.08
N GLY A 525 28.14 15.28 45.13
CA GLY A 525 28.19 16.74 45.01
C GLY A 525 26.99 17.32 44.25
N TYR A 526 25.82 16.67 44.37
CA TYR A 526 24.57 17.15 43.77
C TYR A 526 23.78 18.05 44.72
N VAL A 527 23.85 17.78 46.02
CA VAL A 527 23.08 18.48 47.07
C VAL A 527 23.91 18.71 48.33
N GLU A 528 23.48 19.67 49.15
CA GLU A 528 23.98 19.88 50.52
C GLU A 528 23.40 18.81 51.48
N ALA A 529 24.05 18.60 52.65
CA ALA A 529 23.68 17.53 53.59
C ALA A 529 22.24 17.67 54.13
N GLU A 530 21.76 18.91 54.21
CA GLU A 530 20.42 19.32 54.64
C GLU A 530 19.31 18.85 53.68
N TYR A 531 19.66 18.39 52.47
CA TYR A 531 18.70 17.83 51.52
C TYR A 531 18.18 16.45 51.92
N VAL A 532 18.97 15.64 52.65
CA VAL A 532 18.57 14.29 53.07
C VAL A 532 17.37 14.32 54.04
N PRO A 533 17.36 15.15 55.10
CA PRO A 533 16.16 15.38 55.90
C PRO A 533 14.94 15.83 55.07
N ALA A 534 15.14 16.68 54.06
CA ALA A 534 14.03 17.15 53.22
C ALA A 534 13.41 16.04 52.36
N MET A 535 14.20 15.06 51.89
CA MET A 535 13.65 13.88 51.20
C MET A 535 12.74 13.05 52.10
N LEU A 536 13.11 12.93 53.38
CA LEU A 536 12.32 12.22 54.38
C LEU A 536 11.03 12.96 54.74
N GLU A 537 11.09 14.28 54.89
CA GLU A 537 9.89 15.09 55.11
C GLU A 537 8.94 15.03 53.89
N ARG A 538 9.48 15.01 52.67
CA ARG A 538 8.66 14.85 51.45
C ARG A 538 7.89 13.53 51.42
N GLU A 539 8.54 12.45 51.82
CA GLU A 539 7.94 11.11 51.90
C GLU A 539 6.81 11.05 52.94
N LYS A 540 6.91 11.79 54.05
CA LYS A 540 5.86 11.84 55.08
C LYS A 540 4.58 12.50 54.60
N LEU A 541 4.67 13.41 53.62
CA LEU A 541 3.48 14.07 53.05
C LEU A 541 2.68 13.10 52.19
N THR A 542 3.36 12.35 51.33
CA THR A 542 2.77 11.34 50.45
C THR A 542 3.88 10.38 50.02
N SER A 543 3.57 9.09 49.98
CA SER A 543 4.49 8.05 49.50
C SER A 543 5.05 8.42 48.12
N THR A 544 6.36 8.28 47.96
CA THR A 544 7.05 8.44 46.67
C THR A 544 7.08 7.15 45.85
N TYR A 545 6.30 6.14 46.25
CA TYR A 545 6.05 4.94 45.47
C TYR A 545 5.20 5.26 44.22
N LEU A 546 5.61 4.75 43.06
CA LEU A 546 4.97 5.01 41.78
C LEU A 546 4.25 3.78 41.19
N GLY A 547 4.30 2.63 41.86
CA GLY A 547 3.83 1.35 41.32
C GLY A 547 4.93 0.53 40.63
N GLU A 548 4.61 -0.70 40.22
CA GLU A 548 5.49 -1.60 39.47
C GLU A 548 6.90 -1.79 40.08
N SER A 549 6.99 -1.84 41.41
CA SER A 549 8.24 -1.99 42.18
C SER A 549 9.20 -0.79 42.17
N ILE A 550 8.72 0.43 41.93
CA ILE A 550 9.57 1.64 41.79
C ILE A 550 9.18 2.74 42.79
N ALA A 551 10.19 3.34 43.42
CA ALA A 551 10.05 4.55 44.24
C ALA A 551 11.02 5.65 43.80
N VAL A 552 10.57 6.91 43.84
CA VAL A 552 11.34 8.08 43.36
C VAL A 552 11.41 9.18 44.44
N PRO A 553 12.22 8.98 45.49
CA PRO A 553 12.35 9.96 46.55
C PRO A 553 13.08 11.22 46.08
N HIS A 554 12.56 12.38 46.48
CA HIS A 554 13.07 13.71 46.18
C HIS A 554 12.80 14.66 47.36
N GLY A 555 13.51 15.79 47.45
CA GLY A 555 13.35 16.75 48.53
C GLY A 555 12.05 17.57 48.42
N THR A 556 11.66 18.25 49.50
CA THR A 556 10.55 19.21 49.45
C THR A 556 10.89 20.44 48.59
N ILE A 557 9.86 21.22 48.25
CA ILE A 557 10.01 22.43 47.42
C ILE A 557 10.92 23.47 48.11
N GLU A 558 10.85 23.58 49.44
CA GLU A 558 11.65 24.53 50.23
C GLU A 558 13.14 24.17 50.26
N ALA A 559 13.48 22.91 50.00
CA ALA A 559 14.86 22.43 49.97
C ALA A 559 15.54 22.60 48.59
N LYS A 560 14.86 23.19 47.60
CA LYS A 560 15.40 23.43 46.25
C LYS A 560 16.72 24.21 46.24
N ASP A 561 16.87 25.20 47.12
CA ASP A 561 18.09 26.01 47.24
C ASP A 561 19.31 25.20 47.74
N ARG A 562 19.08 23.98 48.25
CA ARG A 562 20.12 23.04 48.69
C ARG A 562 20.63 22.13 47.57
N VAL A 563 20.07 22.24 46.37
CA VAL A 563 20.52 21.51 45.19
C VAL A 563 21.61 22.32 44.48
N LEU A 564 22.85 21.81 44.53
CA LEU A 564 24.00 22.42 43.87
C LEU A 564 23.95 22.22 42.35
N ARG A 565 23.56 21.01 41.90
CA ARG A 565 23.37 20.63 40.49
C ARG A 565 22.44 19.42 40.38
N THR A 566 21.76 19.29 39.24
CA THR A 566 20.83 18.18 38.98
C THR A 566 21.56 16.84 38.98
N GLY A 567 21.00 15.85 39.68
CA GLY A 567 21.62 14.58 39.98
C GLY A 567 20.62 13.46 40.18
N VAL A 568 21.01 12.25 39.76
CA VAL A 568 20.23 11.03 39.89
C VAL A 568 21.11 9.94 40.47
N VAL A 569 20.55 9.16 41.39
CA VAL A 569 21.17 7.93 41.91
C VAL A 569 20.21 6.77 41.76
N PHE A 570 20.70 5.66 41.23
CA PHE A 570 19.96 4.43 41.03
C PHE A 570 20.35 3.43 42.12
N CYS A 571 19.37 3.00 42.92
CA CYS A 571 19.57 2.06 44.01
C CYS A 571 18.69 0.82 43.80
N GLN A 572 19.30 -0.35 43.66
CA GLN A 572 18.61 -1.64 43.50
C GLN A 572 18.57 -2.40 44.82
N TYR A 573 17.37 -2.83 45.21
CA TYR A 573 17.07 -3.66 46.38
C TYR A 573 16.39 -4.96 45.93
N PRO A 574 17.16 -6.02 45.62
CA PRO A 574 16.60 -7.25 45.03
C PRO A 574 15.50 -7.91 45.87
N GLN A 575 15.59 -7.80 47.20
CA GLN A 575 14.62 -8.32 48.17
C GLN A 575 13.39 -7.42 48.37
N GLY A 576 13.38 -6.24 47.76
CA GLY A 576 12.33 -5.25 47.93
C GLY A 576 12.41 -4.50 49.26
N VAL A 577 11.85 -3.29 49.27
CA VAL A 577 11.67 -2.44 50.45
C VAL A 577 10.22 -1.96 50.44
N ARG A 578 9.51 -2.08 51.57
CA ARG A 578 8.12 -1.62 51.65
C ARG A 578 8.07 -0.09 51.70
N PHE A 579 7.39 0.53 50.73
CA PHE A 579 7.24 1.99 50.65
C PHE A 579 5.82 2.45 51.02
N GLY A 580 4.80 1.66 50.72
CA GLY A 580 3.41 1.99 50.98
C GLY A 580 2.79 1.45 52.27
N GLU A 581 1.51 1.78 52.47
CA GLU A 581 0.71 1.25 53.57
C GLU A 581 0.12 -0.12 53.23
N GLU A 582 -0.16 -0.39 51.95
CA GLU A 582 -0.64 -1.70 51.48
C GLU A 582 0.51 -2.75 51.47
N GLU A 583 0.18 -4.04 51.51
CA GLU A 583 1.18 -5.12 51.61
C GLU A 583 1.98 -5.33 50.31
N ASP A 584 1.41 -4.93 49.17
CA ASP A 584 1.95 -5.07 47.82
C ASP A 584 2.75 -3.87 47.32
N GLU A 585 2.82 -2.79 48.11
CA GLU A 585 3.63 -1.60 47.78
C GLU A 585 5.11 -1.77 48.15
N VAL A 586 5.79 -2.67 47.43
CA VAL A 586 7.20 -3.03 47.63
C VAL A 586 8.06 -2.52 46.48
N ALA A 587 8.98 -1.59 46.76
CA ALA A 587 9.93 -1.08 45.78
C ALA A 587 11.21 -1.94 45.72
N ARG A 588 11.56 -2.43 44.54
CA ARG A 588 12.85 -3.08 44.25
C ARG A 588 13.85 -2.10 43.65
N LEU A 589 13.37 -0.99 43.11
CA LEU A 589 14.17 0.09 42.52
C LEU A 589 13.84 1.41 43.22
N VAL A 590 14.86 2.07 43.77
CA VAL A 590 14.73 3.38 44.41
C VAL A 590 15.62 4.37 43.68
N ILE A 591 15.02 5.39 43.09
CA ILE A 591 15.73 6.38 42.26
C ILE A 591 15.69 7.73 42.95
N GLY A 592 16.80 8.11 43.58
CA GLY A 592 16.92 9.40 44.25
C GLY A 592 17.17 10.53 43.25
N ILE A 593 16.37 11.59 43.32
CA ILE A 593 16.47 12.73 42.41
C ILE A 593 16.71 14.04 43.17
N ALA A 594 17.70 14.79 42.70
CA ALA A 594 17.92 16.19 43.05
C ALA A 594 17.83 17.04 41.79
N ALA A 595 16.94 18.04 41.77
CA ALA A 595 16.76 18.93 40.63
C ALA A 595 16.55 20.37 41.11
N ARG A 596 17.23 21.34 40.46
CA ARG A 596 17.08 22.78 40.80
C ARG A 596 15.74 23.36 40.31
N ASN A 597 15.18 22.79 39.23
CA ASN A 597 13.95 23.24 38.57
C ASN A 597 12.99 22.06 38.32
N ASN A 598 12.07 22.21 37.36
CA ASN A 598 11.17 21.15 36.85
C ASN A 598 11.90 20.05 36.06
N GLU A 599 13.23 19.99 36.19
CA GLU A 599 14.13 19.02 35.55
C GLU A 599 13.95 17.59 36.09
N HIS A 600 13.35 17.43 37.27
CA HIS A 600 13.02 16.10 37.81
C HIS A 600 12.01 15.37 36.89
N ILE A 601 11.08 16.07 36.24
CA ILE A 601 10.11 15.49 35.30
C ILE A 601 10.78 14.92 34.06
N GLN A 602 11.82 15.57 33.53
CA GLN A 602 12.53 15.10 32.34
C GLN A 602 13.39 13.86 32.65
N VAL A 603 13.99 13.84 33.85
CA VAL A 603 14.69 12.66 34.38
C VAL A 603 13.71 11.51 34.56
N ILE A 604 12.55 11.77 35.18
CA ILE A 604 11.50 10.77 35.39
C ILE A 604 11.00 10.26 34.04
N THR A 605 10.68 11.12 33.07
CA THR A 605 10.21 10.72 31.73
C THR A 605 11.23 9.83 31.00
N SER A 606 12.52 10.15 31.10
CA SER A 606 13.59 9.34 30.51
C SER A 606 13.70 7.96 31.18
N LEU A 607 13.44 7.90 32.48
CA LEU A 607 13.38 6.66 33.24
C LEU A 607 12.09 5.89 32.92
N THR A 608 10.92 6.53 32.89
CA THR A 608 9.60 5.90 32.64
C THR A 608 9.57 5.17 31.30
N ASN A 609 10.12 5.77 30.23
CA ASN A 609 10.20 5.10 28.91
C ASN A 609 11.06 3.81 28.94
N ALA A 610 12.08 3.74 29.80
CA ALA A 610 12.89 2.53 29.99
C ALA A 610 12.19 1.52 30.92
N LEU A 611 11.23 1.96 31.72
CA LEU A 611 10.51 1.18 32.74
C LEU A 611 9.13 0.70 32.26
N ASP A 612 8.64 1.15 31.10
CA ASP A 612 7.38 0.71 30.49
C ASP A 612 7.40 -0.76 29.98
N ASP A 613 8.57 -1.40 29.99
CA ASP A 613 8.73 -2.82 29.68
C ASP A 613 8.93 -3.60 31.00
N GLU A 614 7.92 -4.37 31.39
CA GLU A 614 7.94 -5.23 32.59
C GLU A 614 9.15 -6.18 32.60
N SER A 615 9.64 -6.58 31.41
CA SER A 615 10.86 -7.39 31.28
C SER A 615 12.14 -6.61 31.62
N VAL A 616 12.15 -5.28 31.45
CA VAL A 616 13.27 -4.42 31.81
C VAL A 616 13.29 -4.17 33.32
N ILE A 617 12.15 -3.99 33.97
CA ILE A 617 12.09 -3.84 35.44
C ILE A 617 12.63 -5.10 36.12
N GLU A 618 12.19 -6.30 35.71
CA GLU A 618 12.71 -7.54 36.27
C GLU A 618 14.22 -7.71 36.02
N ARG A 619 14.71 -7.30 34.85
CA ARG A 619 16.16 -7.30 34.59
C ARG A 619 16.91 -6.31 35.48
N LEU A 620 16.41 -5.08 35.61
CA LEU A 620 17.01 -4.06 36.47
C LEU A 620 16.93 -4.43 37.95
N ALA A 621 15.93 -5.19 38.39
CA ALA A 621 15.78 -5.62 39.78
C ALA A 621 16.70 -6.80 40.15
N ASN A 622 17.15 -7.58 39.17
CA ASN A 622 17.99 -8.77 39.38
C ASN A 622 19.42 -8.66 38.80
N THR A 623 19.72 -7.65 38.00
CA THR A 623 21.05 -7.52 37.37
C THR A 623 22.15 -7.31 38.40
N THR A 624 23.33 -7.85 38.11
CA THR A 624 24.58 -7.62 38.86
C THR A 624 25.55 -6.71 38.10
N SER A 625 25.15 -6.22 36.92
CA SER A 625 26.00 -5.44 36.02
C SER A 625 25.61 -3.97 36.02
N VAL A 626 26.51 -3.12 36.48
CA VAL A 626 26.36 -1.66 36.38
C VAL A 626 26.23 -1.23 34.92
N GLN A 627 26.97 -1.86 34.00
CA GLN A 627 26.90 -1.55 32.58
C GLN A 627 25.52 -1.88 31.99
N GLU A 628 24.89 -2.97 32.44
CA GLU A 628 23.53 -3.32 31.98
C GLU A 628 22.52 -2.27 32.41
N VAL A 629 22.64 -1.73 33.63
CA VAL A 629 21.80 -0.60 34.08
C VAL A 629 22.02 0.64 33.22
N LEU A 630 23.29 0.98 32.92
CA LEU A 630 23.61 2.13 32.07
C LEU A 630 23.10 1.95 30.64
N ASP A 631 23.15 0.75 30.08
CA ASP A 631 22.67 0.46 28.73
C ASP A 631 21.14 0.52 28.65
N LEU A 632 20.45 -0.07 29.63
CA LEU A 632 18.99 -0.09 29.72
C LEU A 632 18.41 1.31 29.95
N LEU A 633 19.03 2.12 30.82
CA LEU A 633 18.59 3.48 31.10
C LEU A 633 19.14 4.53 30.12
N GLY A 634 20.17 4.18 29.34
CA GLY A 634 20.84 5.08 28.38
C GLY A 634 20.29 5.03 26.96
N GLY A 635 19.24 4.26 26.69
CA GLY A 635 18.54 4.22 25.39
C GLY A 635 19.28 3.50 24.26
N LYS A 636 20.36 2.74 24.55
CA LYS A 636 20.96 1.85 23.55
C LYS A 636 20.16 0.56 23.50
N LYS A 637 19.29 0.43 22.49
CA LYS A 637 18.70 -0.87 22.12
C LYS A 637 19.84 -1.88 21.89
N ALA A 638 19.91 -2.90 22.74
CA ALA A 638 20.77 -4.06 22.50
C ALA A 638 20.36 -4.69 21.16
N GLY A 639 21.35 -4.91 20.30
CA GLY A 639 21.16 -5.35 18.91
C GLY A 639 20.68 -6.78 18.74
#